data_AF-A0A6S6Z7W6-F1
#
_entry.id   AF-A0A6S6Z7W6-F1
#
_cell.length_a   1.000
_cell.length_b   1.000
_cell.length_c   1.000
_cell.angle_alpha   90.00
_cell.angle_beta   90.00
_cell.angle_gamma   90.00
#
_symmetry.space_group_name_H-M   'P 1'
#
loop_
_entity.id
_entity.type
_entity.pdbx_description
1 polymer ?
#
loop_
_entity_poly.entity_id
_entity_poly.type
_entity_poly.pdbx_seq_one_letter_code
_entity_poly.pdbx_strand_id
1 'polypeptide(L)'
;MDRRKFLKWGSFLTVSAATAGLAGCNSSDDDDGNDNGNGGGDPGGGTPARFQYPQGIASGDPRPDSIILWTRVIGDDGAAVAVRVQLARDEAFTQLLVDASVSAEPDWDHTVRHKVTGLDPASNYFYRFVAGASTSAVGRTRTAPAENAAVAQLKFAFISCQDWSVNHWAAFDELAAQDLDFVVHLGDYVYETVKAGFQTGGVESAHAPLSLPDGTARADGAIYATTLADYRSLYRSYRSDPRLQALHARFPIIAIWDDHEFSDDCWQDRQTYDVADDATPRTSRRRSASQAWFEFMPADVSLDLANPSFQNIQIYRAFRFGSLATLLMTDERLYRADHVIPEQQVGSEIGSRYFVPKRLLSQVEALKMANAGGQLTPVSILGNTQRDWWKAQLGASTTSWNLWGNEVSLLRMQFNGTQAVSGLLAQGLAAAQPALVPLVPFMTAALVQDLTGADHSSGKPVTAYPALSALLNAQAGIPPAVFAAQIKPLLDAQLPPSLLLDEYVLNADQWDGYNAERKDLMAFVRDTGVRNLVALTGDIHAFFAGPVMDDYDAATPKPVMVDLVTAGISSNSFFSYFKSVVDTDPSFAPAKQLIYSEAADVIKNTFNDTLRQFNGDWLRYIDTDAQGYAVVTLTATELRCVFNKLKPLDGTKAPALPAVASQTVLTVASGTAAVTVAA
;
A
#
# COMPACT_ATOMS: atom_id res chain seq x y z
N MET A 1 2.61 -37.29 -15.18
CA MET A 1 3.15 -35.94 -15.51
C MET A 1 3.93 -36.04 -16.80
N ASP A 2 3.51 -35.30 -17.83
CA ASP A 2 4.18 -35.26 -19.12
C ASP A 2 5.47 -34.42 -19.02
N ARG A 3 6.63 -35.02 -19.31
CA ARG A 3 7.94 -34.34 -19.27
C ARG A 3 8.01 -33.14 -20.21
N ARG A 4 7.16 -33.07 -21.26
CA ARG A 4 7.05 -31.88 -22.13
C ARG A 4 6.31 -30.72 -21.49
N LYS A 5 5.37 -30.98 -20.57
CA LYS A 5 4.73 -29.91 -19.77
C LYS A 5 5.70 -29.38 -18.70
N PHE A 6 6.56 -30.22 -18.13
CA PHE A 6 7.54 -29.82 -17.12
C PHE A 6 8.54 -28.74 -17.59
N LEU A 7 9.05 -28.82 -18.82
CA LEU A 7 9.95 -27.80 -19.39
C LEU A 7 9.22 -26.49 -19.76
N LYS A 8 7.91 -26.54 -20.08
CA LYS A 8 7.09 -25.34 -20.37
C LYS A 8 6.81 -24.48 -19.13
N TRP A 9 6.83 -25.07 -17.93
CA TRP A 9 6.49 -24.37 -16.69
C TRP A 9 7.68 -23.63 -16.07
N GLY A 10 8.91 -23.86 -16.59
CA GLY A 10 10.12 -23.15 -16.17
C GLY A 10 10.37 -21.80 -16.85
N SER A 11 9.54 -21.38 -17.81
CA SER A 11 9.76 -20.12 -18.55
C SER A 11 8.48 -19.49 -19.11
N PHE A 12 7.49 -19.20 -18.24
CA PHE A 12 6.38 -18.31 -18.63
C PHE A 12 6.88 -16.91 -19.03
N LEU A 13 7.98 -16.47 -18.41
CA LEU A 13 8.74 -15.31 -18.86
C LEU A 13 9.61 -15.70 -20.06
N THR A 14 9.35 -15.07 -21.20
CA THR A 14 10.18 -15.21 -22.41
C THR A 14 11.20 -14.07 -22.49
N VAL A 15 12.34 -14.30 -23.15
CA VAL A 15 13.43 -13.30 -23.24
C VAL A 15 13.89 -13.13 -24.68
N SER A 16 14.10 -11.89 -25.12
CA SER A 16 14.82 -11.56 -26.35
C SER A 16 15.88 -10.49 -26.08
N ALA A 17 16.91 -10.44 -26.93
CA ALA A 17 17.88 -9.36 -26.93
C ALA A 17 17.57 -8.41 -28.08
N ALA A 18 17.58 -7.10 -27.81
CA ALA A 18 17.48 -6.08 -28.83
C ALA A 18 18.73 -6.14 -29.73
N THR A 19 18.53 -6.25 -31.04
CA THR A 19 19.61 -6.26 -32.02
C THR A 19 19.52 -5.06 -32.93
N ALA A 20 20.63 -4.35 -33.11
CA ALA A 20 20.74 -3.30 -34.11
C ALA A 20 20.90 -3.93 -35.51
N GLY A 21 19.77 -4.23 -36.16
CA GLY A 21 19.73 -4.51 -37.60
C GLY A 21 20.04 -5.95 -38.03
N LEU A 22 18.99 -6.67 -38.38
CA LEU A 22 18.83 -7.37 -39.66
C LEU A 22 17.36 -7.79 -39.74
N ALA A 23 16.55 -6.99 -40.42
CA ALA A 23 15.23 -7.42 -40.88
C ALA A 23 15.46 -8.51 -41.94
N GLY A 24 15.59 -9.76 -41.49
CA GLY A 24 15.60 -10.92 -42.35
C GLY A 24 14.19 -11.14 -42.89
N CYS A 25 13.88 -10.56 -44.05
CA CYS A 25 12.75 -11.00 -44.87
C CYS A 25 13.02 -12.43 -45.31
N ASN A 26 12.52 -13.42 -44.57
CA ASN A 26 12.54 -14.81 -45.01
C ASN A 26 11.30 -15.06 -45.87
N SER A 27 11.35 -14.65 -47.15
CA SER A 27 10.45 -15.18 -48.18
C SER A 27 11.25 -16.23 -48.95
N SER A 28 10.90 -17.50 -48.75
CA SER A 28 11.35 -18.58 -49.61
C SER A 28 10.23 -18.84 -50.61
N ASP A 29 10.38 -18.28 -51.81
CA ASP A 29 9.71 -18.75 -53.01
C ASP A 29 10.41 -20.03 -53.44
N ASP A 30 9.73 -21.17 -53.35
CA ASP A 30 10.06 -22.37 -54.11
C ASP A 30 8.80 -22.74 -54.92
N ASP A 31 8.80 -22.29 -56.17
CA ASP A 31 8.00 -22.86 -57.25
C ASP A 31 8.58 -24.23 -57.60
N ASP A 32 7.78 -25.29 -57.44
CA ASP A 32 7.87 -26.46 -58.30
C ASP A 32 6.49 -27.11 -58.43
N GLY A 33 5.92 -26.96 -59.62
CA GLY A 33 4.61 -27.49 -59.96
C GLY A 33 4.60 -29.01 -60.05
N ASN A 34 3.54 -29.62 -59.54
CA ASN A 34 2.95 -30.76 -60.21
C ASN A 34 1.43 -30.75 -60.07
N ASP A 35 0.80 -30.60 -61.22
CA ASP A 35 -0.62 -30.63 -61.49
C ASP A 35 -1.17 -32.05 -61.26
N ASN A 36 -2.26 -32.15 -60.50
CA ASN A 36 -3.25 -33.23 -60.64
C ASN A 36 -4.54 -32.80 -59.94
N GLY A 37 -5.43 -32.20 -60.73
CA GLY A 37 -6.74 -31.76 -60.30
C GLY A 37 -7.63 -32.90 -59.77
N ASN A 38 -8.36 -32.60 -58.69
CA ASN A 38 -9.67 -33.17 -58.44
C ASN A 38 -10.49 -32.26 -57.49
N GLY A 39 -11.67 -31.87 -57.95
CA GLY A 39 -12.83 -31.58 -57.10
C GLY A 39 -12.82 -30.26 -56.31
N GLY A 40 -13.48 -29.25 -56.84
CA GLY A 40 -13.84 -28.04 -56.11
C GLY A 40 -14.65 -28.35 -54.85
N GLY A 41 -14.08 -27.95 -53.72
CA GLY A 41 -14.76 -27.71 -52.47
C GLY A 41 -14.18 -26.42 -51.90
N ASP A 42 -14.97 -25.35 -51.96
CA ASP A 42 -14.72 -24.10 -51.26
C ASP A 42 -14.52 -24.40 -49.76
N PRO A 43 -13.31 -24.24 -49.17
CA PRO A 43 -13.18 -24.23 -47.73
C PRO A 43 -13.67 -22.85 -47.30
N GLY A 44 -14.94 -22.83 -46.89
CA GLY A 44 -15.69 -21.61 -46.61
C GLY A 44 -14.88 -20.54 -45.90
N GLY A 45 -15.08 -19.30 -46.36
CA GLY A 45 -14.60 -18.08 -45.73
C GLY A 45 -14.96 -18.03 -44.26
N GLY A 46 -14.07 -18.54 -43.42
CA GLY A 46 -14.06 -18.26 -41.99
C GLY A 46 -13.66 -16.80 -41.81
N THR A 47 -14.45 -16.04 -41.07
CA THR A 47 -14.07 -14.71 -40.61
C THR A 47 -12.67 -14.78 -39.99
N PRO A 48 -11.72 -13.90 -40.34
CA PRO A 48 -10.39 -13.91 -39.72
C PRO A 48 -10.53 -13.86 -38.19
N ALA A 49 -9.83 -14.74 -37.48
CA ALA A 49 -9.87 -14.79 -36.01
C ALA A 49 -9.55 -13.39 -35.46
N ARG A 50 -10.45 -12.84 -34.62
CA ARG A 50 -10.32 -11.47 -34.13
C ARG A 50 -9.73 -11.48 -32.73
N PHE A 51 -8.46 -11.13 -32.62
CA PHE A 51 -7.80 -11.01 -31.32
C PHE A 51 -8.07 -9.65 -30.67
N GLN A 52 -8.20 -9.64 -29.35
CA GLN A 52 -8.46 -8.45 -28.54
C GLN A 52 -7.47 -8.35 -27.38
N TYR A 53 -7.23 -7.13 -26.89
CA TYR A 53 -6.34 -6.82 -25.77
C TYR A 53 -7.13 -6.14 -24.63
N PRO A 54 -8.01 -6.85 -23.91
CA PRO A 54 -9.04 -6.21 -23.08
C PRO A 54 -8.50 -5.53 -21.82
N GLN A 55 -7.28 -5.88 -21.40
CA GLN A 55 -6.58 -5.33 -20.24
C GLN A 55 -5.42 -4.41 -20.63
N GLY A 56 -5.37 -3.99 -21.90
CA GLY A 56 -4.33 -3.15 -22.44
C GLY A 56 -2.95 -3.81 -22.41
N ILE A 57 -1.92 -2.96 -22.37
CA ILE A 57 -0.50 -3.31 -22.39
C ILE A 57 0.20 -2.65 -21.21
N ALA A 58 1.35 -3.16 -20.81
CA ALA A 58 2.16 -2.55 -19.75
C ALA A 58 3.64 -2.80 -19.97
N SER A 59 4.46 -1.99 -19.29
CA SER A 59 5.87 -2.26 -19.11
C SER A 59 6.27 -2.09 -17.65
N GLY A 60 7.38 -2.68 -17.23
CA GLY A 60 7.78 -2.60 -15.83
C GLY A 60 9.19 -3.08 -15.55
N ASP A 61 9.61 -2.85 -14.31
CA ASP A 61 10.94 -3.14 -13.77
C ASP A 61 12.09 -2.65 -14.68
N PRO A 62 12.18 -1.33 -14.93
CA PRO A 62 13.20 -0.78 -15.80
C PRO A 62 14.60 -1.03 -15.24
N ARG A 63 15.45 -1.63 -16.06
CA ARG A 63 16.89 -1.82 -15.83
C ARG A 63 17.69 -0.98 -16.82
N PRO A 64 19.01 -0.80 -16.61
CA PRO A 64 19.86 -0.10 -17.56
C PRO A 64 19.75 -0.64 -18.98
N ASP A 65 19.61 -1.95 -19.13
CA ASP A 65 19.65 -2.64 -20.40
C ASP A 65 18.42 -3.51 -20.67
N SER A 66 17.41 -3.48 -19.79
CA SER A 66 16.23 -4.34 -19.96
C SER A 66 14.91 -3.75 -19.47
N ILE A 67 13.83 -4.27 -20.02
CA ILE A 67 12.45 -3.96 -19.61
C ILE A 67 11.56 -5.22 -19.72
N ILE A 68 10.56 -5.34 -18.83
CA ILE A 68 9.47 -6.30 -19.01
C ILE A 68 8.36 -5.65 -19.83
N LEU A 69 7.89 -6.34 -20.86
CA LEU A 69 6.70 -5.99 -21.63
C LEU A 69 5.59 -6.99 -21.31
N TRP A 70 4.37 -6.48 -21.13
CA TRP A 70 3.22 -7.26 -20.71
C TRP A 70 1.97 -6.95 -21.54
N THR A 71 1.16 -7.98 -21.81
CA THR A 71 -0.22 -7.84 -22.29
C THR A 71 -1.05 -9.06 -21.92
N ARG A 72 -2.38 -8.94 -21.96
CA ARG A 72 -3.30 -10.08 -22.12
C ARG A 72 -3.96 -10.04 -23.48
N VAL A 73 -4.03 -11.17 -24.19
CA VAL A 73 -4.59 -11.24 -25.55
C VAL A 73 -5.48 -12.46 -25.70
N ILE A 74 -6.73 -12.25 -26.11
CA ILE A 74 -7.71 -13.33 -26.26
C ILE A 74 -8.14 -13.48 -27.72
N GLY A 75 -8.38 -14.73 -28.14
CA GLY A 75 -9.01 -15.09 -29.42
C GLY A 75 -10.38 -15.72 -29.20
N ASP A 76 -11.14 -15.88 -30.29
CA ASP A 76 -12.55 -16.30 -30.25
C ASP A 76 -12.76 -17.76 -29.79
N ASP A 77 -11.75 -18.63 -29.95
CA ASP A 77 -11.83 -20.07 -29.67
C ASP A 77 -11.20 -20.49 -28.33
N GLY A 78 -10.62 -19.54 -27.60
CA GLY A 78 -9.92 -19.79 -26.33
C GLY A 78 -8.60 -20.57 -26.46
N ALA A 79 -8.12 -20.83 -27.67
CA ALA A 79 -6.85 -21.53 -27.90
C ALA A 79 -5.64 -20.65 -27.53
N ALA A 80 -4.44 -21.25 -27.54
CA ALA A 80 -3.21 -20.49 -27.40
C ALA A 80 -3.03 -19.51 -28.57
N VAL A 81 -2.65 -18.27 -28.26
CA VAL A 81 -2.53 -17.21 -29.27
C VAL A 81 -1.06 -16.99 -29.61
N ALA A 82 -0.70 -17.04 -30.89
CA ALA A 82 0.62 -16.61 -31.36
C ALA A 82 0.67 -15.08 -31.36
N VAL A 83 1.67 -14.52 -30.69
CA VAL A 83 1.83 -13.08 -30.49
C VAL A 83 3.22 -12.66 -30.90
N ARG A 84 3.34 -11.65 -31.75
CA ARG A 84 4.59 -10.96 -32.01
C ARG A 84 4.75 -9.78 -31.05
N VAL A 85 5.82 -9.78 -30.28
CA VAL A 85 6.23 -8.69 -29.40
C VAL A 85 7.18 -7.80 -30.17
N GLN A 86 6.81 -6.54 -30.36
CA GLN A 86 7.60 -5.57 -31.09
C GLN A 86 8.06 -4.44 -30.19
N LEU A 87 9.34 -4.07 -30.29
CA LEU A 87 9.92 -2.89 -29.64
C LEU A 87 10.76 -2.11 -30.65
N ALA A 88 10.58 -0.79 -30.69
CA ALA A 88 11.21 0.12 -31.65
C ALA A 88 11.70 1.41 -30.99
N ARG A 89 12.58 2.15 -31.68
CA ARG A 89 13.05 3.47 -31.26
C ARG A 89 12.05 4.60 -31.53
N ASP A 90 11.12 4.37 -32.44
CA ASP A 90 10.11 5.34 -32.88
C ASP A 90 8.70 4.77 -32.82
N GLU A 91 7.72 5.65 -32.60
CA GLU A 91 6.31 5.30 -32.45
C GLU A 91 5.68 4.68 -33.72
N ALA A 92 6.24 4.99 -34.89
CA ALA A 92 5.79 4.44 -36.16
C ALA A 92 6.35 3.03 -36.43
N PHE A 93 7.20 2.49 -35.54
CA PHE A 93 7.86 1.19 -35.67
C PHE A 93 8.70 1.05 -36.96
N THR A 94 9.32 2.14 -37.41
CA THR A 94 10.22 2.12 -38.58
C THR A 94 11.63 1.65 -38.23
N GLN A 95 12.03 1.78 -36.96
CA GLN A 95 13.32 1.35 -36.41
C GLN A 95 13.11 0.24 -35.38
N LEU A 96 12.71 -0.93 -35.87
CA LEU A 96 12.44 -2.10 -35.05
C LEU A 96 13.75 -2.69 -34.46
N LEU A 97 13.75 -2.94 -33.15
CA LEU A 97 14.85 -3.57 -32.42
C LEU A 97 14.54 -5.01 -32.02
N VAL A 98 13.25 -5.31 -31.79
CA VAL A 98 12.74 -6.62 -31.42
C VAL A 98 11.50 -6.93 -32.24
N ASP A 99 11.42 -8.17 -32.74
CA ASP A 99 10.25 -8.75 -33.37
C ASP A 99 10.16 -10.24 -32.99
N ALA A 100 9.76 -10.50 -31.75
CA ALA A 100 9.82 -11.83 -31.17
C ALA A 100 8.46 -12.53 -31.24
N SER A 101 8.40 -13.74 -31.79
CA SER A 101 7.21 -14.59 -31.74
C SER A 101 7.16 -15.35 -30.42
N VAL A 102 6.11 -15.13 -29.64
CA VAL A 102 5.79 -15.82 -28.38
C VAL A 102 4.38 -16.39 -28.44
N SER A 103 3.99 -17.18 -27.43
CA SER A 103 2.64 -17.71 -27.31
C SER A 103 2.00 -17.27 -26.00
N ALA A 104 0.79 -16.73 -26.09
CA ALA A 104 -0.08 -16.48 -24.95
C ALA A 104 -0.89 -17.76 -24.69
N GLU A 105 -0.54 -18.47 -23.63
CA GLU A 105 -1.08 -19.79 -23.33
C GLU A 105 -2.31 -19.70 -22.40
N PRO A 106 -3.38 -20.50 -22.61
CA PRO A 106 -4.58 -20.47 -21.76
C PRO A 106 -4.29 -20.81 -20.29
N ASP A 107 -3.29 -21.66 -20.04
CA ASP A 107 -2.85 -22.04 -18.69
C ASP A 107 -2.40 -20.83 -17.86
N TRP A 108 -2.04 -19.70 -18.51
CA TRP A 108 -1.61 -18.44 -17.91
C TRP A 108 -2.57 -17.28 -18.22
N ASP A 109 -3.86 -17.60 -18.40
CA ASP A 109 -4.93 -16.65 -18.75
C ASP A 109 -4.62 -15.79 -19.98
N HIS A 110 -3.90 -16.38 -20.95
CA HIS A 110 -3.44 -15.73 -22.17
C HIS A 110 -2.69 -14.42 -21.94
N THR A 111 -1.99 -14.33 -20.81
CA THR A 111 -1.04 -13.25 -20.55
C THR A 111 0.29 -13.53 -21.24
N VAL A 112 0.98 -12.47 -21.64
CA VAL A 112 2.34 -12.49 -22.17
C VAL A 112 3.21 -11.68 -21.23
N ARG A 113 4.31 -12.27 -20.78
CA ARG A 113 5.41 -11.57 -20.10
C ARG A 113 6.69 -11.80 -20.89
N HIS A 114 7.26 -10.71 -21.40
CA HIS A 114 8.43 -10.76 -22.28
C HIS A 114 9.49 -9.77 -21.81
N LYS A 115 10.65 -10.28 -21.39
CA LYS A 115 11.82 -9.48 -21.05
C LYS A 115 12.61 -9.16 -22.32
N VAL A 116 12.83 -7.88 -22.57
CA VAL A 116 13.76 -7.43 -23.62
C VAL A 116 15.04 -6.98 -22.95
N THR A 117 16.19 -7.52 -23.36
CA THR A 117 17.53 -7.13 -22.88
C THR A 117 18.36 -6.47 -23.97
N GLY A 118 19.56 -5.97 -23.65
CA GLY A 118 20.46 -5.34 -24.62
C GLY A 118 20.00 -3.96 -25.12
N LEU A 119 19.14 -3.29 -24.34
CA LEU A 119 18.67 -1.94 -24.64
C LEU A 119 19.69 -0.89 -24.20
N ASP A 120 19.68 0.27 -24.85
CA ASP A 120 20.46 1.43 -24.38
C ASP A 120 19.88 1.96 -23.06
N PRO A 121 20.72 2.39 -22.10
CA PRO A 121 20.26 2.99 -20.84
C PRO A 121 19.62 4.37 -21.04
N ALA A 122 18.80 4.77 -20.07
CA ALA A 122 18.11 6.06 -20.02
C ALA A 122 17.30 6.43 -21.29
N SER A 123 16.86 5.43 -22.06
CA SER A 123 16.30 5.62 -23.40
C SER A 123 14.81 5.31 -23.43
N ASN A 124 14.07 6.11 -24.20
CA ASN A 124 12.65 5.85 -24.48
C ASN A 124 12.53 4.86 -25.64
N TYR A 125 11.56 3.94 -25.51
CA TYR A 125 11.19 3.00 -26.57
C TYR A 125 9.68 2.93 -26.72
N PHE A 126 9.25 2.47 -27.88
CA PHE A 126 7.85 2.19 -28.18
C PHE A 126 7.67 0.69 -28.36
N TYR A 127 6.57 0.14 -27.87
CA TYR A 127 6.29 -1.29 -27.96
C TYR A 127 4.82 -1.57 -28.30
N ARG A 128 4.58 -2.71 -28.95
CA ARG A 128 3.24 -3.20 -29.27
C ARG A 128 3.22 -4.73 -29.40
N PHE A 129 2.03 -5.28 -29.40
CA PHE A 129 1.77 -6.70 -29.60
C PHE A 129 0.92 -6.89 -30.85
N VAL A 130 1.25 -7.90 -31.65
CA VAL A 130 0.54 -8.23 -32.89
C VAL A 130 0.12 -9.69 -32.87
N ALA A 131 -1.18 -9.96 -32.98
CA ALA A 131 -1.76 -11.30 -33.04
C ALA A 131 -2.65 -11.37 -34.28
N GLY A 132 -2.31 -12.24 -35.24
CA GLY A 132 -2.95 -12.25 -36.55
C GLY A 132 -2.93 -10.86 -37.20
N ALA A 133 -4.11 -10.35 -37.56
CA ALA A 133 -4.28 -8.99 -38.09
C ALA A 133 -4.52 -7.91 -37.00
N SER A 134 -4.67 -8.30 -35.73
CA SER A 134 -4.96 -7.38 -34.62
C SER A 134 -3.67 -6.86 -33.99
N THR A 135 -3.57 -5.55 -33.85
CA THR A 135 -2.46 -4.87 -33.15
C THR A 135 -2.98 -4.23 -31.86
N SER A 136 -2.21 -4.31 -30.77
CA SER A 136 -2.53 -3.63 -29.51
C SER A 136 -2.44 -2.10 -29.67
N ALA A 137 -2.79 -1.36 -28.62
CA ALA A 137 -2.31 0.02 -28.49
C ALA A 137 -0.77 0.08 -28.56
N VAL A 138 -0.23 1.25 -28.88
CA VAL A 138 1.22 1.51 -28.78
C VAL A 138 1.53 1.99 -27.38
N GLY A 139 2.50 1.35 -26.73
CA GLY A 139 3.00 1.75 -25.44
C GLY A 139 4.34 2.46 -25.55
N ARG A 140 4.64 3.31 -24.57
CA ARG A 140 5.95 3.92 -24.35
C ARG A 140 6.54 3.35 -23.07
N THR A 141 7.85 3.11 -23.09
CA THR A 141 8.60 2.70 -21.91
C THR A 141 9.95 3.41 -21.86
N ARG A 142 10.65 3.28 -20.73
CA ARG A 142 11.96 3.89 -20.51
C ARG A 142 12.87 2.95 -19.72
N THR A 143 14.10 2.73 -20.20
CA THR A 143 15.14 2.01 -19.45
C THR A 143 15.73 2.89 -18.35
N ALA A 144 16.18 2.27 -17.27
CA ALA A 144 16.88 2.99 -16.20
C ALA A 144 18.22 3.57 -16.72
N PRO A 145 18.76 4.62 -16.10
CA PRO A 145 20.13 5.05 -16.37
C PRO A 145 21.15 3.96 -16.01
N ALA A 146 22.30 3.95 -16.70
CA ALA A 146 23.40 3.07 -16.33
C ALA A 146 23.83 3.31 -14.88
N GLU A 147 24.24 2.26 -14.16
CA GLU A 147 24.39 2.26 -12.69
C GLU A 147 25.30 3.36 -12.11
N ASN A 148 26.24 3.87 -12.88
CA ASN A 148 27.18 4.93 -12.45
C ASN A 148 27.01 6.23 -13.24
N ALA A 149 25.96 6.36 -14.06
CA ALA A 149 25.69 7.57 -14.80
C ALA A 149 25.34 8.72 -13.83
N ALA A 150 25.82 9.93 -14.15
CA ALA A 150 25.37 11.13 -13.48
C ALA A 150 23.93 11.44 -13.92
N VAL A 151 22.99 11.37 -12.97
CA VAL A 151 21.57 11.66 -13.20
C VAL A 151 21.24 12.97 -12.48
N ALA A 152 20.87 14.00 -13.24
CA ALA A 152 20.57 15.32 -12.66
C ALA A 152 19.24 15.31 -11.89
N GLN A 153 18.25 14.56 -12.39
CA GLN A 153 16.92 14.49 -11.81
C GLN A 153 16.25 13.15 -12.13
N LEU A 154 15.42 12.66 -11.20
CA LEU A 154 14.36 11.69 -11.46
C LEU A 154 13.01 12.29 -11.11
N LYS A 155 11.98 11.97 -11.89
CA LYS A 155 10.59 12.33 -11.57
C LYS A 155 9.69 11.10 -11.67
N PHE A 156 9.04 10.72 -10.58
CA PHE A 156 8.20 9.52 -10.52
C PHE A 156 6.98 9.76 -9.63
N ALA A 157 5.95 8.94 -9.80
CA ALA A 157 4.82 8.90 -8.87
C ALA A 157 4.91 7.64 -8.00
N PHE A 158 4.34 7.69 -6.79
CA PHE A 158 4.05 6.50 -6.01
C PHE A 158 2.59 6.51 -5.54
N ILE A 159 1.96 5.34 -5.62
CA ILE A 159 0.51 5.13 -5.46
C ILE A 159 0.24 3.81 -4.73
N SER A 160 -0.94 3.69 -4.12
CA SER A 160 -1.46 2.47 -3.51
C SER A 160 -3.01 2.50 -3.49
N CYS A 161 -3.62 1.40 -3.08
CA CYS A 161 -5.01 1.35 -2.60
C CYS A 161 -6.04 1.94 -3.58
N GLN A 162 -6.26 1.20 -4.67
CA GLN A 162 -7.16 1.57 -5.76
C GLN A 162 -8.41 0.69 -5.78
N ASP A 163 -9.17 0.60 -4.68
CA ASP A 163 -10.38 -0.22 -4.63
C ASP A 163 -11.38 0.18 -5.74
N TRP A 164 -11.84 -0.82 -6.49
CA TRP A 164 -12.81 -0.70 -7.58
C TRP A 164 -14.24 -0.41 -7.08
N SER A 165 -14.53 -0.77 -5.83
CA SER A 165 -15.89 -0.79 -5.28
C SER A 165 -16.31 0.54 -4.67
N VAL A 166 -15.45 1.56 -4.72
CA VAL A 166 -15.72 2.85 -4.08
C VAL A 166 -15.01 4.00 -4.80
N ASN A 167 -15.61 5.18 -4.69
CA ASN A 167 -15.07 6.44 -5.19
C ASN A 167 -14.81 6.41 -6.71
N HIS A 168 -13.73 7.03 -7.18
CA HIS A 168 -13.40 7.14 -8.60
C HIS A 168 -11.88 7.10 -8.88
N TRP A 169 -11.51 6.85 -10.13
CA TRP A 169 -10.12 6.71 -10.58
C TRP A 169 -9.62 7.83 -11.51
N ALA A 170 -10.21 9.04 -11.45
CA ALA A 170 -9.71 10.20 -12.22
C ALA A 170 -8.24 10.58 -11.94
N ALA A 171 -7.64 10.09 -10.84
CA ALA A 171 -6.20 10.20 -10.61
C ALA A 171 -5.38 9.67 -11.78
N PHE A 172 -5.83 8.58 -12.43
CA PHE A 172 -5.10 7.96 -13.52
C PHE A 172 -5.09 8.80 -14.80
N ASP A 173 -6.13 9.60 -15.07
CA ASP A 173 -6.12 10.56 -16.17
C ASP A 173 -5.02 11.63 -15.97
N GLU A 174 -4.90 12.15 -14.75
CA GLU A 174 -3.89 13.15 -14.42
C GLU A 174 -2.48 12.58 -14.38
N LEU A 175 -2.30 11.40 -13.79
CA LEU A 175 -1.01 10.70 -13.78
C LEU A 175 -0.56 10.37 -15.20
N ALA A 176 -1.46 9.89 -16.06
CA ALA A 176 -1.17 9.63 -17.47
C ALA A 176 -0.84 10.91 -18.26
N ALA A 177 -1.18 12.10 -17.76
CA ALA A 177 -0.80 13.38 -18.38
C ALA A 177 0.58 13.89 -17.92
N GLN A 178 1.18 13.30 -16.87
CA GLN A 178 2.49 13.71 -16.36
C GLN A 178 3.64 13.39 -17.32
N ASP A 179 4.82 13.93 -17.02
CA ASP A 179 6.10 13.47 -17.55
C ASP A 179 6.85 12.80 -16.39
N LEU A 180 6.78 11.47 -16.34
CA LEU A 180 7.37 10.63 -15.30
C LEU A 180 8.38 9.66 -15.95
N ASP A 181 9.42 9.33 -15.22
CA ASP A 181 10.38 8.29 -15.58
C ASP A 181 9.80 6.89 -15.35
N PHE A 182 9.04 6.72 -14.27
CA PHE A 182 8.36 5.49 -13.87
C PHE A 182 7.26 5.80 -12.82
N VAL A 183 6.48 4.78 -12.46
CA VAL A 183 5.54 4.82 -11.34
C VAL A 183 5.83 3.66 -10.39
N VAL A 184 5.74 3.91 -9.09
CA VAL A 184 5.83 2.89 -8.04
C VAL A 184 4.41 2.56 -7.55
N HIS A 185 4.04 1.28 -7.54
CA HIS A 185 2.79 0.83 -6.92
C HIS A 185 3.12 0.05 -5.65
N LEU A 186 2.62 0.52 -4.51
CA LEU A 186 3.01 0.03 -3.18
C LEU A 186 2.13 -1.09 -2.63
N GLY A 187 1.05 -1.43 -3.34
CA GLY A 187 0.16 -2.55 -3.01
C GLY A 187 -1.31 -2.14 -3.03
N ASP A 188 -2.19 -3.10 -2.77
CA ASP A 188 -3.64 -2.96 -2.96
C ASP A 188 -4.01 -2.57 -4.40
N TYR A 189 -3.35 -3.21 -5.35
CA TYR A 189 -3.68 -3.08 -6.77
C TYR A 189 -5.06 -3.67 -7.05
N VAL A 190 -5.43 -4.73 -6.34
CA VAL A 190 -6.76 -5.35 -6.31
C VAL A 190 -7.21 -5.54 -4.86
N TYR A 191 -8.53 -5.57 -4.64
CA TYR A 191 -9.14 -6.03 -3.40
C TYR A 191 -9.77 -7.40 -3.62
N GLU A 192 -9.50 -8.34 -2.70
CA GLU A 192 -9.90 -9.74 -2.78
C GLU A 192 -11.38 -9.98 -2.42
N THR A 193 -12.05 -8.98 -1.85
CA THR A 193 -13.45 -9.07 -1.43
C THR A 193 -14.40 -8.31 -2.34
N VAL A 194 -15.65 -8.76 -2.37
CA VAL A 194 -16.78 -8.03 -2.96
C VAL A 194 -17.89 -7.92 -1.92
N LYS A 195 -18.61 -6.79 -1.93
CA LYS A 195 -19.68 -6.45 -0.96
C LYS A 195 -19.20 -6.34 0.50
N ALA A 196 -17.90 -6.17 0.73
CA ALA A 196 -17.38 -5.97 2.08
C ALA A 196 -17.79 -4.60 2.63
N GLY A 197 -18.08 -4.55 3.93
CA GLY A 197 -18.61 -3.36 4.59
C GLY A 197 -17.56 -2.30 4.96
N PHE A 198 -16.27 -2.59 4.79
CA PHE A 198 -15.19 -1.64 5.13
C PHE A 198 -15.05 -0.51 4.09
N GLN A 199 -15.50 -0.72 2.85
CA GLN A 199 -15.71 0.35 1.89
C GLN A 199 -17.15 0.81 1.90
N THR A 200 -17.35 2.11 2.12
CA THR A 200 -18.63 2.78 2.19
C THR A 200 -18.66 3.98 1.24
N GLY A 201 -19.86 4.37 0.81
CA GLY A 201 -20.07 5.50 -0.08
C GLY A 201 -20.42 5.12 -1.51
N GLY A 202 -20.38 6.11 -2.40
CA GLY A 202 -20.68 5.93 -3.81
C GLY A 202 -19.49 5.37 -4.59
N VAL A 203 -19.78 4.66 -5.67
CA VAL A 203 -18.80 4.21 -6.67
C VAL A 203 -19.13 4.87 -8.01
N GLU A 204 -18.12 5.24 -8.78
CA GLU A 204 -18.35 5.76 -10.12
C GLU A 204 -18.99 4.72 -11.04
N SER A 205 -19.88 5.18 -11.91
CA SER A 205 -20.62 4.34 -12.86
C SER A 205 -19.76 3.63 -13.91
N ALA A 206 -18.50 4.01 -14.04
CA ALA A 206 -17.52 3.31 -14.88
C ALA A 206 -17.11 1.94 -14.27
N HIS A 207 -17.27 1.76 -12.96
CA HIS A 207 -16.93 0.55 -12.24
C HIS A 207 -18.17 -0.31 -12.00
N ALA A 208 -18.38 -1.28 -12.88
CA ALA A 208 -19.46 -2.24 -12.73
C ALA A 208 -19.24 -3.14 -11.49
N PRO A 209 -20.29 -3.58 -10.79
CA PRO A 209 -20.14 -4.47 -9.64
C PRO A 209 -19.33 -5.72 -9.98
N LEU A 210 -18.39 -6.05 -9.09
CA LEU A 210 -17.53 -7.23 -9.25
C LEU A 210 -18.29 -8.52 -8.93
N SER A 211 -17.84 -9.61 -9.54
CA SER A 211 -18.32 -10.97 -9.27
C SER A 211 -17.13 -11.94 -9.26
N LEU A 212 -17.15 -12.86 -8.30
CA LEU A 212 -16.13 -13.90 -8.12
C LEU A 212 -16.72 -15.24 -8.56
N PRO A 213 -16.14 -15.93 -9.57
CA PRO A 213 -16.66 -17.20 -10.07
C PRO A 213 -16.85 -18.29 -9.01
N ASP A 214 -15.90 -18.42 -8.09
CA ASP A 214 -15.83 -19.48 -7.07
C ASP A 214 -15.74 -18.88 -5.64
N GLY A 215 -16.06 -17.59 -5.50
CA GLY A 215 -15.85 -16.84 -4.26
C GLY A 215 -16.51 -17.47 -3.03
N THR A 216 -15.87 -17.33 -1.88
CA THR A 216 -16.37 -17.88 -0.61
C THR A 216 -17.11 -16.81 0.18
N ALA A 217 -18.36 -17.11 0.55
CA ALA A 217 -19.19 -16.20 1.34
C ALA A 217 -18.76 -16.16 2.81
N ARG A 218 -18.75 -14.95 3.37
CA ARG A 218 -18.59 -14.67 4.80
C ARG A 218 -19.96 -14.52 5.46
N ALA A 219 -19.99 -14.64 6.79
CA ALA A 219 -21.21 -14.52 7.58
C ALA A 219 -21.85 -13.11 7.51
N ASP A 220 -21.04 -12.08 7.28
CA ASP A 220 -21.45 -10.69 7.09
C ASP A 220 -22.01 -10.38 5.69
N GLY A 221 -22.03 -11.37 4.79
CA GLY A 221 -22.52 -11.21 3.41
C GLY A 221 -21.46 -10.78 2.39
N ALA A 222 -20.23 -10.48 2.82
CA ALA A 222 -19.10 -10.29 1.93
C ALA A 222 -18.72 -11.62 1.25
N ILE A 223 -18.05 -11.55 0.10
CA ILE A 223 -17.53 -12.73 -0.61
C ILE A 223 -16.07 -12.47 -0.94
N TYR A 224 -15.17 -13.39 -0.63
CA TYR A 224 -13.74 -13.26 -0.93
C TYR A 224 -13.26 -14.26 -2.00
N ALA A 225 -12.19 -13.88 -2.69
CA ALA A 225 -11.56 -14.67 -3.74
C ALA A 225 -10.85 -15.90 -3.15
N THR A 226 -11.17 -17.09 -3.64
CA THR A 226 -10.65 -18.35 -3.10
C THR A 226 -9.79 -19.11 -4.11
N THR A 227 -10.14 -19.06 -5.39
CA THR A 227 -9.46 -19.79 -6.45
C THR A 227 -8.62 -18.88 -7.35
N LEU A 228 -7.73 -19.48 -8.15
CA LEU A 228 -7.01 -18.75 -9.19
C LEU A 228 -7.96 -18.05 -10.17
N ALA A 229 -9.14 -18.62 -10.46
CA ALA A 229 -10.13 -18.01 -11.34
C ALA A 229 -10.74 -16.73 -10.72
N ASP A 230 -10.91 -16.69 -9.40
CA ASP A 230 -11.35 -15.50 -8.67
C ASP A 230 -10.32 -14.37 -8.78
N TYR A 231 -9.06 -14.65 -8.43
CA TYR A 231 -8.01 -13.63 -8.50
C TYR A 231 -7.79 -13.13 -9.93
N ARG A 232 -7.76 -14.02 -10.93
CA ARG A 232 -7.71 -13.61 -12.35
C ARG A 232 -8.90 -12.72 -12.72
N SER A 233 -10.09 -12.99 -12.20
CA SER A 233 -11.28 -12.16 -12.44
C SER A 233 -11.11 -10.75 -11.87
N LEU A 234 -10.53 -10.62 -10.66
CA LEU A 234 -10.22 -9.32 -10.07
C LEU A 234 -9.24 -8.54 -10.94
N TYR A 235 -8.10 -9.12 -11.30
CA TYR A 235 -7.12 -8.43 -12.15
C TYR A 235 -7.68 -8.05 -13.52
N ARG A 236 -8.49 -8.92 -14.15
CA ARG A 236 -9.16 -8.60 -15.42
C ARG A 236 -10.10 -7.40 -15.30
N SER A 237 -10.85 -7.31 -14.22
CA SER A 237 -11.78 -6.21 -13.94
C SER A 237 -11.02 -4.92 -13.66
N TYR A 238 -10.09 -4.92 -12.72
CA TYR A 238 -9.33 -3.72 -12.37
C TYR A 238 -8.55 -3.18 -13.58
N ARG A 239 -7.86 -4.04 -14.33
CA ARG A 239 -7.15 -3.64 -15.55
C ARG A 239 -8.06 -3.33 -16.74
N SER A 240 -9.38 -3.47 -16.63
CA SER A 240 -10.31 -3.09 -17.70
C SER A 240 -10.56 -1.58 -17.74
N ASP A 241 -10.22 -0.84 -16.68
CA ASP A 241 -10.39 0.62 -16.68
C ASP A 241 -9.45 1.27 -17.71
N PRO A 242 -9.98 2.05 -18.67
CA PRO A 242 -9.18 2.63 -19.74
C PRO A 242 -8.15 3.66 -19.23
N ARG A 243 -8.39 4.30 -18.08
CA ARG A 243 -7.46 5.28 -17.49
C ARG A 243 -6.26 4.57 -16.89
N LEU A 244 -6.49 3.43 -16.21
CA LEU A 244 -5.41 2.58 -15.72
C LEU A 244 -4.60 1.97 -16.88
N GLN A 245 -5.28 1.53 -17.95
CA GLN A 245 -4.59 1.08 -19.17
C GLN A 245 -3.72 2.18 -19.79
N ALA A 246 -4.19 3.42 -19.83
CA ALA A 246 -3.43 4.56 -20.35
C ALA A 246 -2.17 4.83 -19.51
N LEU A 247 -2.25 4.73 -18.18
CA LEU A 247 -1.09 4.85 -17.29
C LEU A 247 -0.05 3.77 -17.58
N HIS A 248 -0.47 2.49 -17.61
CA HIS A 248 0.40 1.34 -17.88
C HIS A 248 1.03 1.37 -19.26
N ALA A 249 0.30 1.87 -20.27
CA ALA A 249 0.83 2.02 -21.62
C ALA A 249 1.87 3.15 -21.73
N ARG A 250 1.90 4.10 -20.79
CA ARG A 250 2.75 5.29 -20.88
C ARG A 250 4.05 5.19 -20.08
N PHE A 251 4.03 4.52 -18.93
CA PHE A 251 5.16 4.47 -18.01
C PHE A 251 5.51 3.05 -17.58
N PRO A 252 6.79 2.74 -17.38
CA PRO A 252 7.17 1.52 -16.69
C PRO A 252 6.73 1.59 -15.22
N ILE A 253 6.14 0.50 -14.73
CA ILE A 253 5.70 0.35 -13.34
C ILE A 253 6.70 -0.51 -12.55
N ILE A 254 7.04 -0.08 -11.35
CA ILE A 254 7.73 -0.89 -10.32
C ILE A 254 6.70 -1.20 -9.24
N ALA A 255 6.20 -2.44 -9.21
CA ALA A 255 5.13 -2.83 -8.30
C ALA A 255 5.57 -3.79 -7.21
N ILE A 256 5.03 -3.62 -6.01
CA ILE A 256 4.95 -4.64 -4.97
C ILE A 256 3.44 -4.93 -4.71
N TRP A 257 3.13 -5.98 -3.95
CA TRP A 257 1.79 -6.19 -3.40
C TRP A 257 1.70 -5.59 -2.01
N ASP A 258 0.50 -5.57 -1.46
CA ASP A 258 0.24 -5.53 -0.03
C ASP A 258 -0.61 -6.76 0.35
N ASP A 259 -1.53 -6.63 1.30
CA ASP A 259 -2.34 -7.69 1.86
C ASP A 259 -3.51 -8.06 0.94
N HIS A 260 -4.22 -7.07 0.37
CA HIS A 260 -5.42 -7.28 -0.43
C HIS A 260 -5.19 -8.01 -1.77
N GLU A 261 -3.94 -8.15 -2.22
CA GLU A 261 -3.60 -9.11 -3.28
C GLU A 261 -3.88 -10.57 -2.90
N PHE A 262 -4.05 -10.87 -1.59
CA PHE A 262 -4.40 -12.18 -1.05
C PHE A 262 -5.54 -12.12 -0.04
N SER A 263 -5.38 -11.40 1.07
CA SER A 263 -6.35 -11.28 2.14
C SER A 263 -5.98 -10.09 3.02
N ASP A 264 -6.97 -9.28 3.36
CA ASP A 264 -6.92 -8.23 4.39
C ASP A 264 -6.09 -8.66 5.61
N ASP A 265 -5.18 -7.79 6.05
CA ASP A 265 -4.21 -7.92 7.15
C ASP A 265 -3.44 -9.26 7.19
N CYS A 266 -3.22 -9.91 6.05
CA CYS A 266 -2.61 -11.23 6.06
C CYS A 266 -1.19 -11.26 6.62
N TRP A 267 -0.81 -12.44 7.11
CA TRP A 267 0.58 -12.82 7.32
C TRP A 267 0.84 -14.18 6.66
N GLN A 268 1.93 -14.28 5.90
CA GLN A 268 2.32 -15.50 5.18
C GLN A 268 1.17 -16.05 4.30
N ASP A 269 0.57 -17.16 4.70
CA ASP A 269 -0.55 -17.80 4.03
C ASP A 269 -1.83 -17.83 4.88
N ARG A 270 -1.94 -16.93 5.86
CA ARG A 270 -3.09 -16.77 6.75
C ARG A 270 -3.93 -15.57 6.35
N GLN A 271 -5.23 -15.79 6.37
CA GLN A 271 -6.25 -14.75 6.32
C GLN A 271 -6.62 -14.37 7.76
N THR A 272 -7.32 -13.25 7.97
CA THR A 272 -7.64 -12.74 9.32
C THR A 272 -9.10 -12.32 9.44
N TYR A 273 -10.01 -13.00 8.73
CA TYR A 273 -11.45 -12.67 8.75
C TYR A 273 -12.14 -13.13 10.03
N ASP A 274 -11.67 -14.24 10.60
CA ASP A 274 -12.14 -14.78 11.86
C ASP A 274 -10.99 -14.90 12.87
N VAL A 275 -11.28 -14.74 14.16
CA VAL A 275 -10.29 -14.81 15.27
C VAL A 275 -9.54 -16.14 15.39
N ALA A 276 -9.96 -17.16 14.66
CA ALA A 276 -9.36 -18.50 14.65
C ALA A 276 -8.60 -18.81 13.35
N ASP A 277 -8.56 -17.89 12.39
CA ASP A 277 -7.95 -18.14 11.09
C ASP A 277 -6.43 -18.38 11.18
N ASP A 278 -5.74 -17.82 12.18
CA ASP A 278 -4.31 -18.07 12.44
C ASP A 278 -3.98 -19.55 12.62
N ALA A 279 -4.95 -20.39 13.01
CA ALA A 279 -4.74 -21.82 13.18
C ALA A 279 -4.74 -22.59 11.84
N THR A 280 -5.32 -22.04 10.77
CA THR A 280 -5.55 -22.78 9.51
C THR A 280 -4.86 -22.12 8.30
N PRO A 281 -3.79 -22.71 7.73
CA PRO A 281 -3.14 -22.16 6.54
C PRO A 281 -4.04 -22.24 5.31
N ARG A 282 -3.99 -21.20 4.49
CA ARG A 282 -4.66 -21.11 3.19
C ARG A 282 -3.64 -21.16 2.05
N THR A 283 -2.65 -22.04 2.15
CA THR A 283 -1.53 -22.17 1.21
C THR A 283 -1.98 -22.23 -0.25
N SER A 284 -3.04 -22.98 -0.58
CA SER A 284 -3.57 -23.08 -1.96
C SER A 284 -4.14 -21.75 -2.47
N ARG A 285 -4.85 -21.01 -1.61
CA ARG A 285 -5.38 -19.67 -1.91
C ARG A 285 -4.24 -18.66 -2.07
N ARG A 286 -3.25 -18.64 -1.16
CA ARG A 286 -2.07 -17.76 -1.26
C ARG A 286 -1.27 -18.01 -2.54
N ARG A 287 -1.10 -19.28 -2.94
CA ARG A 287 -0.44 -19.62 -4.21
C ARG A 287 -1.27 -19.20 -5.43
N SER A 288 -2.61 -19.28 -5.34
CA SER A 288 -3.51 -18.79 -6.39
C SER A 288 -3.41 -17.27 -6.56
N ALA A 289 -3.41 -16.52 -5.46
CA ALA A 289 -3.16 -15.08 -5.43
C ALA A 289 -1.79 -14.73 -6.04
N SER A 290 -0.73 -15.40 -5.58
CA SER A 290 0.65 -15.19 -6.05
C SER A 290 0.80 -15.45 -7.55
N GLN A 291 0.15 -16.50 -8.05
CA GLN A 291 0.16 -16.82 -9.49
C GLN A 291 -0.60 -15.75 -10.30
N ALA A 292 -1.77 -15.29 -9.84
CA ALA A 292 -2.49 -14.22 -10.52
C ALA A 292 -1.70 -12.90 -10.55
N TRP A 293 -1.06 -12.51 -9.43
CA TRP A 293 -0.18 -11.34 -9.40
C TRP A 293 0.97 -11.48 -10.41
N PHE A 294 1.64 -12.64 -10.43
CA PHE A 294 2.71 -12.93 -11.38
C PHE A 294 2.26 -12.89 -12.85
N GLU A 295 1.01 -13.30 -13.13
CA GLU A 295 0.43 -13.25 -14.47
C GLU A 295 0.11 -11.83 -14.92
N PHE A 296 -0.34 -10.96 -14.03
CA PHE A 296 -0.91 -9.65 -14.37
C PHE A 296 0.00 -8.44 -14.10
N MET A 297 1.11 -8.62 -13.40
CA MET A 297 2.06 -7.55 -13.10
C MET A 297 3.33 -7.63 -13.95
N PRO A 298 3.81 -6.50 -14.53
CA PRO A 298 5.01 -6.46 -15.38
C PRO A 298 6.31 -6.43 -14.54
N ALA A 299 6.42 -7.28 -13.53
CA ALA A 299 7.61 -7.38 -12.67
C ALA A 299 8.62 -8.42 -13.23
N ASP A 300 9.92 -8.21 -13.03
CA ASP A 300 11.00 -9.13 -13.40
C ASP A 300 11.30 -10.06 -12.23
N VAL A 301 10.39 -11.01 -12.00
CA VAL A 301 10.44 -12.00 -10.92
C VAL A 301 10.18 -13.40 -11.46
N SER A 302 10.48 -14.42 -10.65
CA SER A 302 10.22 -15.83 -10.95
C SER A 302 9.20 -16.45 -9.99
N LEU A 303 8.35 -17.32 -10.52
CA LEU A 303 7.38 -18.14 -9.78
C LEU A 303 7.72 -19.62 -10.00
N ASP A 304 7.95 -20.37 -8.92
CA ASP A 304 8.21 -21.81 -8.96
C ASP A 304 6.94 -22.58 -8.57
N LEU A 305 6.12 -22.95 -9.56
CA LEU A 305 4.91 -23.73 -9.31
C LEU A 305 5.19 -25.16 -8.82
N ALA A 306 6.43 -25.67 -8.96
CA ALA A 306 6.81 -26.98 -8.44
C ALA A 306 7.11 -26.94 -6.94
N ASN A 307 7.49 -25.77 -6.39
CA ASN A 307 7.58 -25.57 -4.95
C ASN A 307 6.17 -25.57 -4.33
N PRO A 308 5.83 -26.54 -3.45
CA PRO A 308 4.50 -26.62 -2.86
C PRO A 308 4.26 -25.57 -1.76
N SER A 309 5.31 -24.91 -1.27
CA SER A 309 5.25 -23.85 -0.26
C SER A 309 4.48 -22.61 -0.76
N PHE A 310 3.93 -21.82 0.16
CA PHE A 310 3.42 -20.49 -0.16
C PHE A 310 4.54 -19.51 -0.55
N GLN A 311 5.78 -19.76 -0.11
CA GLN A 311 6.97 -19.01 -0.53
C GLN A 311 7.52 -19.52 -1.88
N ASN A 312 6.64 -19.63 -2.87
CA ASN A 312 7.00 -20.09 -4.22
C ASN A 312 7.31 -18.95 -5.19
N ILE A 313 7.36 -17.72 -4.69
CA ILE A 313 7.69 -16.49 -5.41
C ILE A 313 8.50 -15.59 -4.47
N GLN A 314 9.35 -14.74 -5.05
CA GLN A 314 10.05 -13.67 -4.34
C GLN A 314 9.87 -12.38 -5.15
N ILE A 315 9.34 -11.32 -4.53
CA ILE A 315 9.06 -10.07 -5.24
C ILE A 315 9.88 -8.86 -4.74
N TYR A 316 10.52 -8.94 -3.57
CA TYR A 316 11.45 -7.89 -3.14
C TYR A 316 12.68 -7.83 -4.05
N ARG A 317 13.13 -6.61 -4.34
CA ARG A 317 14.18 -6.33 -5.32
C ARG A 317 14.69 -4.90 -5.21
N ALA A 318 15.87 -4.65 -5.76
CA ALA A 318 16.50 -3.32 -5.77
C ALA A 318 16.62 -2.78 -7.19
N PHE A 319 16.57 -1.45 -7.35
CA PHE A 319 16.77 -0.71 -8.59
C PHE A 319 17.80 0.39 -8.38
N ARG A 320 18.63 0.66 -9.39
CA ARG A 320 19.63 1.72 -9.34
C ARG A 320 19.45 2.66 -10.53
N PHE A 321 19.36 3.94 -10.24
CA PHE A 321 19.15 5.00 -11.23
C PHE A 321 20.39 5.90 -11.25
N GLY A 322 21.45 5.40 -11.89
CA GLY A 322 22.76 6.04 -11.86
C GLY A 322 23.31 6.24 -10.45
N SER A 323 24.09 7.30 -10.27
CA SER A 323 24.61 7.68 -8.97
C SER A 323 23.59 8.42 -8.09
N LEU A 324 22.38 8.70 -8.60
CA LEU A 324 21.42 9.55 -7.89
C LEU A 324 20.62 8.75 -6.84
N ALA A 325 20.05 7.61 -7.21
CA ALA A 325 19.13 6.89 -6.32
C ALA A 325 19.26 5.37 -6.42
N THR A 326 19.17 4.72 -5.28
CA THR A 326 18.87 3.29 -5.15
C THR A 326 17.48 3.16 -4.54
N LEU A 327 16.58 2.43 -5.19
CA LEU A 327 15.25 2.09 -4.69
C LEU A 327 15.24 0.63 -4.23
N LEU A 328 14.98 0.39 -2.96
CA LEU A 328 14.81 -0.93 -2.37
C LEU A 328 13.30 -1.18 -2.20
N MET A 329 12.77 -2.19 -2.88
CA MET A 329 11.40 -2.65 -2.70
C MET A 329 11.41 -3.87 -1.77
N THR A 330 10.74 -3.80 -0.62
CA THR A 330 10.54 -4.93 0.30
C THR A 330 9.17 -5.57 0.09
N ASP A 331 8.96 -6.73 0.70
CA ASP A 331 7.71 -7.51 0.70
C ASP A 331 7.38 -7.77 2.16
N GLU A 332 6.36 -7.08 2.65
CA GLU A 332 6.05 -7.01 4.08
C GLU A 332 4.92 -7.96 4.49
N ARG A 333 4.44 -8.81 3.57
CA ARG A 333 3.35 -9.76 3.83
C ARG A 333 3.78 -11.22 3.77
N LEU A 334 4.64 -11.61 2.83
CA LEU A 334 4.95 -13.02 2.61
C LEU A 334 5.86 -13.62 3.70
N TYR A 335 6.70 -12.80 4.33
CA TYR A 335 7.73 -13.24 5.27
C TYR A 335 7.45 -12.85 6.72
N ARG A 336 6.44 -12.01 6.94
CA ARG A 336 6.13 -11.51 8.28
C ARG A 336 5.66 -12.61 9.22
N ALA A 337 5.93 -12.44 10.49
CA ALA A 337 5.27 -13.18 11.55
C ALA A 337 3.81 -12.73 11.67
N ASP A 338 3.03 -13.55 12.35
CA ASP A 338 1.74 -13.17 12.92
C ASP A 338 1.85 -11.86 13.72
N HIS A 339 0.72 -11.15 13.84
CA HIS A 339 0.60 -9.98 14.71
C HIS A 339 1.10 -10.32 16.11
N VAL A 340 1.77 -9.36 16.75
CA VAL A 340 2.47 -9.65 18.01
C VAL A 340 1.50 -10.15 19.08
N ILE A 341 0.29 -9.60 19.13
CA ILE A 341 -0.81 -10.13 19.93
C ILE A 341 -1.75 -10.87 18.97
N PRO A 342 -1.92 -12.20 19.06
CA PRO A 342 -2.86 -12.91 18.18
C PRO A 342 -4.32 -12.57 18.51
N GLU A 343 -5.19 -12.48 17.51
CA GLU A 343 -6.62 -12.19 17.66
C GLU A 343 -7.30 -13.18 18.59
N GLN A 344 -6.91 -14.46 18.52
CA GLN A 344 -7.47 -15.50 19.38
C GLN A 344 -7.29 -15.19 20.88
N GLN A 345 -6.25 -14.44 21.26
CA GLN A 345 -5.97 -14.08 22.64
C GLN A 345 -6.92 -12.99 23.17
N VAL A 346 -7.37 -12.09 22.31
CA VAL A 346 -8.19 -10.92 22.69
C VAL A 346 -9.65 -11.01 22.21
N GLY A 347 -9.94 -11.86 21.22
CA GLY A 347 -11.27 -12.14 20.69
C GLY A 347 -11.75 -11.22 19.56
N SER A 348 -10.89 -10.36 19.00
CA SER A 348 -11.19 -9.44 17.88
C SER A 348 -9.92 -8.84 17.27
N GLU A 349 -10.03 -8.16 16.13
CA GLU A 349 -8.95 -7.31 15.61
C GLU A 349 -8.65 -6.10 16.53
N ILE A 350 -9.65 -5.59 17.26
CA ILE A 350 -9.45 -4.58 18.29
C ILE A 350 -8.65 -5.18 19.45
N GLY A 351 -7.56 -4.52 19.84
CA GLY A 351 -6.62 -4.99 20.85
C GLY A 351 -5.55 -5.96 20.34
N SER A 352 -5.67 -6.48 19.12
CA SER A 352 -4.66 -7.30 18.42
C SER A 352 -3.94 -6.48 17.33
N ARG A 353 -4.71 -5.97 16.37
CA ARG A 353 -4.26 -5.20 15.21
C ARG A 353 -4.56 -3.71 15.36
N TYR A 354 -5.75 -3.37 15.83
CA TYR A 354 -6.19 -1.98 15.91
C TYR A 354 -6.42 -1.57 17.36
N PHE A 355 -6.11 -0.32 17.69
CA PHE A 355 -6.29 0.23 19.04
C PHE A 355 -5.68 -0.70 20.12
N VAL A 356 -4.39 -1.00 19.96
CA VAL A 356 -3.67 -2.01 20.73
C VAL A 356 -3.02 -1.39 21.96
N PRO A 357 -3.27 -1.91 23.19
CA PRO A 357 -2.63 -1.40 24.40
C PRO A 357 -1.10 -1.55 24.30
N LYS A 358 -0.39 -0.42 24.31
CA LYS A 358 1.06 -0.33 24.07
C LYS A 358 1.85 -1.15 25.10
N ARG A 359 1.41 -1.14 26.36
CA ARG A 359 2.03 -1.93 27.43
C ARG A 359 1.92 -3.42 27.15
N LEU A 360 0.73 -3.91 26.79
CA LEU A 360 0.50 -5.31 26.49
C LEU A 360 1.34 -5.74 25.27
N LEU A 361 1.33 -4.94 24.21
CA LEU A 361 2.12 -5.17 23.00
C LEU A 361 3.60 -5.37 23.33
N SER A 362 4.20 -4.45 24.07
CA SER A 362 5.62 -4.55 24.47
C SER A 362 5.94 -5.79 25.31
N GLN A 363 5.02 -6.22 26.17
CA GLN A 363 5.20 -7.40 27.02
C GLN A 363 5.13 -8.69 26.20
N VAL A 364 4.17 -8.79 25.28
CA VAL A 364 4.00 -9.95 24.42
C VAL A 364 5.14 -10.05 23.41
N GLU A 365 5.59 -8.91 22.84
CA GLU A 365 6.76 -8.84 21.95
C GLU A 365 8.01 -9.40 22.65
N ALA A 366 8.32 -8.87 23.84
CA ALA A 366 9.46 -9.32 24.63
C ALA A 366 9.37 -10.81 25.01
N LEU A 367 8.16 -11.30 25.33
CA LEU A 367 7.95 -12.71 25.65
C LEU A 367 8.15 -13.61 24.41
N LYS A 368 7.60 -13.23 23.25
CA LYS A 368 7.80 -13.95 21.98
C LYS A 368 9.30 -14.05 21.66
N MET A 369 10.03 -12.94 21.78
CA MET A 369 11.48 -12.92 21.57
C MET A 369 12.24 -13.77 22.59
N ALA A 370 11.93 -13.66 23.89
CA ALA A 370 12.59 -14.43 24.93
C ALA A 370 12.42 -15.95 24.71
N ASN A 371 11.21 -16.38 24.33
CA ASN A 371 10.91 -17.77 23.99
C ASN A 371 11.66 -18.25 22.73
N ALA A 372 11.99 -17.33 21.82
CA ALA A 372 12.80 -17.60 20.63
C ALA A 372 14.31 -17.36 20.86
N GLY A 373 14.78 -17.25 22.10
CA GLY A 373 16.20 -17.06 22.42
C GLY A 373 16.75 -15.68 22.00
N GLY A 374 15.90 -14.66 21.97
CA GLY A 374 16.24 -13.29 21.55
C GLY A 374 16.18 -13.04 20.06
N GLN A 375 15.72 -14.01 19.25
CA GLN A 375 15.55 -13.85 17.81
C GLN A 375 14.37 -12.92 17.49
N LEU A 376 14.49 -12.15 16.40
CA LEU A 376 13.42 -11.29 15.89
C LEU A 376 12.36 -12.04 15.06
N THR A 377 12.65 -13.26 14.60
CA THR A 377 11.77 -14.04 13.72
C THR A 377 10.28 -14.10 14.13
N PRO A 378 9.89 -14.25 15.43
CA PRO A 378 8.48 -14.29 15.81
C PRO A 378 7.79 -12.91 15.87
N VAL A 379 8.53 -11.82 15.62
CA VAL A 379 8.10 -10.42 15.71
C VAL A 379 8.70 -9.59 14.56
N SER A 380 8.77 -10.21 13.38
CA SER A 380 9.44 -9.65 12.20
C SER A 380 8.43 -9.47 11.07
N ILE A 381 8.50 -8.35 10.36
CA ILE A 381 7.83 -8.06 9.08
C ILE A 381 8.62 -8.63 7.91
N LEU A 382 9.93 -8.37 7.84
CA LEU A 382 10.74 -8.75 6.67
C LEU A 382 11.16 -10.25 6.68
N GLY A 383 11.06 -10.90 7.82
CA GLY A 383 11.77 -12.16 8.06
C GLY A 383 13.29 -11.98 8.03
N ASN A 384 14.03 -13.06 8.34
CA ASN A 384 15.49 -12.96 8.50
C ASN A 384 16.21 -12.65 7.18
N THR A 385 15.91 -13.41 6.12
CA THR A 385 16.65 -13.33 4.84
C THR A 385 16.50 -11.97 4.17
N GLN A 386 15.29 -11.43 4.10
CA GLN A 386 15.05 -10.15 3.46
C GLN A 386 15.57 -8.99 4.32
N ARG A 387 15.48 -9.08 5.66
CA ARG A 387 16.10 -8.09 6.56
C ARG A 387 17.60 -8.01 6.34
N ASP A 388 18.29 -9.15 6.27
CA ASP A 388 19.73 -9.20 6.01
C ASP A 388 20.06 -8.68 4.60
N TRP A 389 19.26 -9.03 3.60
CA TRP A 389 19.37 -8.50 2.25
C TRP A 389 19.22 -6.96 2.24
N TRP A 390 18.21 -6.42 2.91
CA TRP A 390 17.96 -4.98 2.98
C TRP A 390 19.14 -4.24 3.62
N LYS A 391 19.64 -4.74 4.76
CA LYS A 391 20.83 -4.19 5.42
C LYS A 391 22.05 -4.23 4.51
N ALA A 392 22.26 -5.34 3.78
CA ALA A 392 23.36 -5.47 2.84
C ALA A 392 23.23 -4.50 1.66
N GLN A 393 22.05 -4.36 1.06
CA GLN A 393 21.81 -3.42 -0.05
C GLN A 393 22.01 -1.97 0.38
N LEU A 394 21.44 -1.58 1.52
CA LEU A 394 21.57 -0.23 2.04
C LEU A 394 23.02 0.08 2.44
N GLY A 395 23.69 -0.84 3.13
CA GLY A 395 25.09 -0.67 3.55
C GLY A 395 26.09 -0.63 2.39
N ALA A 396 25.77 -1.26 1.25
CA ALA A 396 26.59 -1.21 0.04
C ALA A 396 26.28 0.00 -0.86
N SER A 397 25.21 0.76 -0.56
CA SER A 397 24.76 1.85 -1.41
C SER A 397 25.72 3.04 -1.38
N THR A 398 25.94 3.61 -2.56
CA THR A 398 26.83 4.77 -2.80
C THR A 398 26.10 5.91 -3.51
N THR A 399 24.78 5.81 -3.65
CA THR A 399 23.96 6.82 -4.33
C THR A 399 23.70 8.03 -3.45
N SER A 400 23.33 9.16 -4.08
CA SER A 400 22.93 10.36 -3.34
C SER A 400 21.71 10.14 -2.46
N TRP A 401 20.81 9.23 -2.86
CA TRP A 401 19.62 8.84 -2.12
C TRP A 401 19.43 7.33 -2.05
N ASN A 402 18.91 6.87 -0.92
CA ASN A 402 18.30 5.56 -0.76
C ASN A 402 16.79 5.77 -0.59
N LEU A 403 16.01 5.14 -1.45
CA LEU A 403 14.56 5.10 -1.36
C LEU A 403 14.14 3.71 -0.91
N TRP A 404 13.16 3.63 -0.03
CA TRP A 404 12.59 2.37 0.44
C TRP A 404 11.10 2.33 0.13
N GLY A 405 10.75 1.68 -0.98
CA GLY A 405 9.35 1.42 -1.31
C GLY A 405 8.87 0.20 -0.53
N ASN A 406 7.84 0.38 0.27
CA ASN A 406 7.22 -0.68 1.05
C ASN A 406 5.74 -0.38 1.31
N GLU A 407 5.05 -1.38 1.82
CA GLU A 407 3.60 -1.44 1.97
C GLU A 407 3.12 -0.49 3.09
N VAL A 408 3.62 -0.68 4.31
CA VAL A 408 3.06 -0.07 5.53
C VAL A 408 3.95 1.03 6.13
N SER A 409 3.33 2.02 6.75
CA SER A 409 4.06 3.17 7.32
C SER A 409 4.98 2.78 8.49
N LEU A 410 6.15 3.42 8.56
CA LEU A 410 7.09 3.34 9.68
C LEU A 410 6.81 4.38 10.77
N LEU A 411 5.97 5.38 10.50
CA LEU A 411 5.65 6.44 11.44
C LEU A 411 4.79 5.92 12.60
N ARG A 412 5.22 6.22 13.83
CA ARG A 412 4.44 5.89 15.03
C ARG A 412 3.14 6.69 15.08
N MET A 413 2.04 5.96 15.20
CA MET A 413 0.70 6.46 15.48
C MET A 413 0.19 5.90 16.79
N GLN A 414 0.30 6.73 17.82
CA GLN A 414 -0.15 6.42 19.17
C GLN A 414 -1.16 7.43 19.70
N PHE A 415 -1.83 7.00 20.75
CA PHE A 415 -2.85 7.75 21.45
C PHE A 415 -2.70 7.53 22.95
N ASN A 416 -2.80 8.60 23.75
CA ASN A 416 -2.83 8.50 25.22
C ASN A 416 -4.26 8.77 25.71
N GLY A 417 -4.98 7.69 26.04
CA GLY A 417 -6.38 7.75 26.43
C GLY A 417 -6.61 8.50 27.73
N THR A 418 -5.74 8.34 28.72
CA THR A 418 -5.83 9.07 29.99
C THR A 418 -5.76 10.58 29.78
N GLN A 419 -4.83 11.04 28.95
CA GLN A 419 -4.68 12.45 28.61
C GLN A 419 -5.84 12.96 27.75
N ALA A 420 -6.30 12.19 26.77
CA ALA A 420 -7.43 12.56 25.94
C ALA A 420 -8.71 12.74 26.76
N VAL A 421 -9.06 11.74 27.59
CA VAL A 421 -10.24 11.77 28.46
C VAL A 421 -10.16 12.93 29.44
N SER A 422 -8.99 13.16 30.03
CA SER A 422 -8.75 14.29 30.93
C SER A 422 -8.92 15.65 30.23
N GLY A 423 -8.53 15.75 28.95
CA GLY A 423 -8.77 16.91 28.11
C GLY A 423 -10.26 17.17 27.89
N LEU A 424 -11.01 16.13 27.51
CA LEU A 424 -12.45 16.22 27.28
C LEU A 424 -13.21 16.59 28.56
N LEU A 425 -12.88 15.97 29.70
CA LEU A 425 -13.49 16.29 31.00
C LEU A 425 -13.20 17.75 31.42
N ALA A 426 -11.97 18.23 31.24
CA ALA A 426 -11.61 19.62 31.53
C ALA A 426 -12.35 20.62 30.64
N GLN A 427 -12.50 20.31 29.34
CA GLN A 427 -13.26 21.14 28.41
C GLN A 427 -14.75 21.15 28.75
N GLY A 428 -15.34 19.99 29.09
CA GLY A 428 -16.73 19.88 29.53
C GLY A 428 -17.01 20.71 30.79
N LEU A 429 -16.09 20.69 31.77
CA LEU A 429 -16.14 21.55 32.95
C LEU A 429 -16.11 23.04 32.60
N ALA A 430 -15.18 23.46 31.73
CA ALA A 430 -15.06 24.85 31.31
C ALA A 430 -16.27 25.32 30.50
N ALA A 431 -16.91 24.43 29.73
CA ALA A 431 -18.16 24.73 29.03
C ALA A 431 -19.33 24.94 30.00
N ALA A 432 -19.42 24.13 31.07
CA ALA A 432 -20.43 24.29 32.11
C ALA A 432 -20.19 25.51 33.01
N GLN A 433 -18.92 25.88 33.22
CA GLN A 433 -18.50 27.01 34.04
C GLN A 433 -17.45 27.85 33.31
N PRO A 434 -17.87 28.87 32.52
CA PRO A 434 -16.96 29.66 31.68
C PRO A 434 -15.80 30.33 32.44
N ALA A 435 -15.95 30.57 33.75
CA ALA A 435 -14.87 31.09 34.60
C ALA A 435 -13.66 30.14 34.71
N LEU A 436 -13.82 28.85 34.41
CA LEU A 436 -12.76 27.84 34.47
C LEU A 436 -11.96 27.71 33.16
N VAL A 437 -12.35 28.40 32.08
CA VAL A 437 -11.66 28.35 30.78
C VAL A 437 -10.15 28.58 30.89
N PRO A 438 -9.64 29.58 31.65
CA PRO A 438 -8.20 29.78 31.80
C PRO A 438 -7.47 28.63 32.52
N LEU A 439 -8.22 27.78 33.24
CA LEU A 439 -7.66 26.68 34.02
C LEU A 439 -7.61 25.37 33.24
N VAL A 440 -8.15 25.28 32.02
CA VAL A 440 -8.24 24.02 31.26
C VAL A 440 -6.92 23.24 31.19
N PRO A 441 -5.76 23.83 30.82
CA PRO A 441 -4.49 23.08 30.79
C PRO A 441 -4.10 22.49 32.15
N PHE A 442 -4.34 23.23 33.24
CA PHE A 442 -4.03 22.79 34.60
C PHE A 442 -5.03 21.73 35.09
N MET A 443 -6.31 21.89 34.75
CA MET A 443 -7.34 20.89 35.05
C MET A 443 -7.04 19.59 34.32
N THR A 444 -6.64 19.64 33.04
CA THR A 444 -6.23 18.45 32.29
C THR A 444 -5.05 17.77 32.97
N ALA A 445 -4.00 18.50 33.35
CA ALA A 445 -2.86 17.90 34.05
C ALA A 445 -3.24 17.27 35.40
N ALA A 446 -4.09 17.93 36.18
CA ALA A 446 -4.58 17.40 37.46
C ALA A 446 -5.45 16.15 37.27
N LEU A 447 -6.34 16.15 36.26
CA LEU A 447 -7.16 15.00 35.90
C LEU A 447 -6.31 13.82 35.43
N VAL A 448 -5.23 14.05 34.66
CA VAL A 448 -4.30 12.98 34.27
C VAL A 448 -3.71 12.31 35.51
N GLN A 449 -3.25 13.10 36.48
CA GLN A 449 -2.74 12.56 37.74
C GLN A 449 -3.81 11.75 38.50
N ASP A 450 -5.03 12.29 38.59
CA ASP A 450 -6.13 11.67 39.33
C ASP A 450 -6.64 10.38 38.67
N LEU A 451 -6.67 10.32 37.34
CA LEU A 451 -7.08 9.14 36.58
C LEU A 451 -5.99 8.08 36.50
N THR A 452 -4.72 8.48 36.46
CA THR A 452 -3.59 7.53 36.54
C THR A 452 -3.56 6.82 37.90
N GLY A 453 -3.97 7.50 38.97
CA GLY A 453 -4.06 6.96 40.32
C GLY A 453 -5.42 6.32 40.67
N ALA A 454 -6.35 6.22 39.71
CA ALA A 454 -7.69 5.70 39.97
C ALA A 454 -7.69 4.18 40.24
N ASP A 455 -8.70 3.70 40.96
CA ASP A 455 -8.99 2.26 41.03
C ASP A 455 -9.75 1.82 39.77
N HIS A 456 -9.17 0.88 39.03
CA HIS A 456 -9.75 0.35 37.79
C HIS A 456 -10.39 -1.04 37.95
N SER A 457 -10.41 -1.60 39.16
CA SER A 457 -10.84 -2.99 39.43
C SER A 457 -12.30 -3.29 39.04
N SER A 458 -13.14 -2.25 39.01
CA SER A 458 -14.56 -2.36 38.64
C SER A 458 -14.84 -2.28 37.14
N GLY A 459 -13.80 -2.13 36.30
CA GLY A 459 -13.95 -1.88 34.86
C GLY A 459 -14.27 -0.43 34.50
N LYS A 460 -14.63 0.40 35.48
CA LYS A 460 -14.66 1.86 35.38
C LYS A 460 -13.68 2.48 36.38
N PRO A 461 -13.04 3.61 36.04
CA PRO A 461 -12.15 4.31 36.95
C PRO A 461 -12.92 4.87 38.14
N VAL A 462 -12.42 4.64 39.35
CA VAL A 462 -12.94 5.23 40.59
C VAL A 462 -11.84 6.08 41.21
N THR A 463 -12.10 7.39 41.31
CA THR A 463 -11.17 8.35 41.91
C THR A 463 -11.91 9.41 42.70
N ALA A 464 -11.25 9.96 43.72
CA ALA A 464 -11.74 11.11 44.50
C ALA A 464 -11.36 12.46 43.88
N TYR A 465 -10.57 12.44 42.80
CA TYR A 465 -9.98 13.61 42.14
C TYR A 465 -9.21 14.56 43.08
N PRO A 466 -8.29 14.05 43.91
CA PRO A 466 -7.57 14.88 44.89
C PRO A 466 -6.79 16.03 44.25
N ALA A 467 -6.15 15.83 43.10
CA ALA A 467 -5.37 16.87 42.43
C ALA A 467 -6.28 17.96 41.83
N LEU A 468 -7.35 17.58 41.13
CA LEU A 468 -8.28 18.55 40.54
C LEU A 468 -9.03 19.33 41.63
N SER A 469 -9.49 18.65 42.68
CA SER A 469 -10.17 19.29 43.83
C SER A 469 -9.26 20.32 44.50
N ALA A 470 -7.97 19.98 44.71
CA ALA A 470 -7.00 20.92 45.26
C ALA A 470 -6.74 22.12 44.33
N LEU A 471 -6.61 21.90 43.02
CA LEU A 471 -6.44 22.96 42.03
C LEU A 471 -7.62 23.94 42.04
N LEU A 472 -8.85 23.43 41.99
CA LEU A 472 -10.06 24.27 41.93
C LEU A 472 -10.31 25.00 43.25
N ASN A 473 -9.97 24.40 44.39
CA ASN A 473 -10.00 25.12 45.67
C ASN A 473 -9.00 26.29 45.68
N ALA A 474 -7.78 26.07 45.20
CA ALA A 474 -6.73 27.09 45.21
C ALA A 474 -6.96 28.20 44.18
N GLN A 475 -7.41 27.87 42.96
CA GLN A 475 -7.43 28.78 41.82
C GLN A 475 -8.82 29.29 41.44
N ALA A 476 -9.88 28.58 41.84
CA ALA A 476 -11.27 28.95 41.55
C ALA A 476 -12.12 29.15 42.82
N GLY A 477 -11.55 28.96 44.02
CA GLY A 477 -12.24 29.12 45.29
C GLY A 477 -13.35 28.09 45.51
N ILE A 478 -13.30 26.92 44.85
CA ILE A 478 -14.30 25.85 44.96
C ILE A 478 -13.89 24.89 46.09
N PRO A 479 -14.54 24.90 47.26
CA PRO A 479 -14.12 24.06 48.38
C PRO A 479 -14.31 22.56 48.09
N PRO A 480 -13.51 21.66 48.69
CA PRO A 480 -13.61 20.21 48.45
C PRO A 480 -15.01 19.62 48.67
N ALA A 481 -15.77 20.14 49.65
CA ALA A 481 -17.15 19.70 49.89
C ALA A 481 -18.10 20.07 48.74
N VAL A 482 -17.92 21.26 48.14
CA VAL A 482 -18.70 21.71 46.97
C VAL A 482 -18.29 20.90 45.74
N PHE A 483 -16.98 20.68 45.55
CA PHE A 483 -16.47 19.81 44.49
C PHE A 483 -17.11 18.41 44.56
N ALA A 484 -17.06 17.77 45.72
CA ALA A 484 -17.61 16.43 45.93
C ALA A 484 -19.12 16.35 45.67
N ALA A 485 -19.87 17.41 46.02
CA ALA A 485 -21.33 17.43 45.87
C ALA A 485 -21.79 17.80 44.44
N GLN A 486 -21.05 18.67 43.73
CA GLN A 486 -21.53 19.30 42.50
C GLN A 486 -20.71 18.97 41.25
N ILE A 487 -19.40 18.76 41.38
CA ILE A 487 -18.50 18.55 40.24
C ILE A 487 -18.19 17.07 40.04
N LYS A 488 -17.85 16.36 41.12
CA LYS A 488 -17.51 14.94 41.06
C LYS A 488 -18.60 14.09 40.37
N PRO A 489 -19.91 14.25 40.67
CA PRO A 489 -20.94 13.44 40.00
C PRO A 489 -21.02 13.69 38.49
N LEU A 490 -20.72 14.92 38.04
CA LEU A 490 -20.70 15.27 36.61
C LEU A 490 -19.50 14.63 35.90
N LEU A 491 -18.34 14.60 36.56
CA LEU A 491 -17.14 13.92 36.07
C LEU A 491 -17.38 12.40 35.98
N ASP A 492 -17.87 11.79 37.06
CA ASP A 492 -18.12 10.34 37.13
C ASP A 492 -19.12 9.88 36.05
N ALA A 493 -20.13 10.70 35.74
CA ALA A 493 -21.11 10.41 34.71
C ALA A 493 -20.51 10.38 33.29
N GLN A 494 -19.37 11.06 33.08
CA GLN A 494 -18.69 11.16 31.78
C GLN A 494 -17.47 10.22 31.67
N LEU A 495 -17.11 9.49 32.72
CA LEU A 495 -15.98 8.58 32.68
C LEU A 495 -16.22 7.41 31.72
N PRO A 496 -15.29 7.16 30.78
CA PRO A 496 -15.35 5.97 29.94
C PRO A 496 -14.98 4.70 30.73
N PRO A 497 -15.16 3.51 30.12
CA PRO A 497 -14.55 2.30 30.65
C PRO A 497 -13.04 2.46 30.88
N SER A 498 -12.50 1.78 31.88
CA SER A 498 -11.06 1.80 32.20
C SER A 498 -10.18 1.40 31.01
N LEU A 499 -10.70 0.58 30.09
CA LEU A 499 -10.03 0.18 28.86
C LEU A 499 -9.81 1.33 27.87
N LEU A 500 -10.24 2.56 28.13
CA LEU A 500 -9.91 3.74 27.32
C LEU A 500 -8.91 4.67 28.04
N LEU A 501 -8.37 4.25 29.19
CA LEU A 501 -7.41 5.00 30.01
C LEU A 501 -6.02 4.33 30.01
N ASP A 502 -5.51 4.02 28.83
CA ASP A 502 -4.15 3.50 28.59
C ASP A 502 -3.48 4.24 27.42
N GLU A 503 -2.25 3.86 27.10
CA GLU A 503 -1.60 4.23 25.85
C GLU A 503 -1.84 3.17 24.78
N TYR A 504 -2.19 3.60 23.57
CA TYR A 504 -2.52 2.73 22.45
C TYR A 504 -1.63 3.01 21.26
N VAL A 505 -1.31 1.94 20.54
CA VAL A 505 -0.94 1.99 19.12
C VAL A 505 -2.22 1.89 18.31
N LEU A 506 -2.41 2.76 17.30
CA LEU A 506 -3.65 2.78 16.53
C LEU A 506 -3.73 1.66 15.50
N ASN A 507 -2.62 1.34 14.85
CA ASN A 507 -2.50 0.28 13.86
C ASN A 507 -1.20 -0.50 14.07
N ALA A 508 -1.32 -1.70 14.64
CA ALA A 508 -0.26 -2.68 14.87
C ALA A 508 -0.15 -3.71 13.73
N ASP A 509 -0.96 -3.61 12.68
CA ASP A 509 -0.65 -4.25 11.41
C ASP A 509 0.57 -3.61 10.73
N GLN A 510 0.81 -2.32 10.96
CA GLN A 510 2.01 -1.62 10.48
C GLN A 510 3.26 -1.89 11.33
N TRP A 511 4.37 -1.22 11.01
CA TRP A 511 5.64 -1.28 11.76
C TRP A 511 5.52 -0.91 13.25
N ASP A 512 4.43 -0.27 13.66
CA ASP A 512 4.15 -0.04 15.09
C ASP A 512 3.86 -1.31 15.89
N GLY A 513 3.36 -2.36 15.25
CA GLY A 513 3.18 -3.66 15.87
C GLY A 513 4.48 -4.46 16.03
N TYR A 514 5.51 -4.13 15.24
CA TYR A 514 6.76 -4.90 15.10
C TYR A 514 7.96 -4.05 15.53
N ASN A 515 7.84 -3.46 16.71
CA ASN A 515 8.71 -2.40 17.21
C ASN A 515 10.16 -2.88 17.39
N ALA A 516 10.37 -4.13 17.79
CA ALA A 516 11.69 -4.71 17.96
C ALA A 516 12.47 -4.78 16.64
N GLU A 517 11.84 -5.21 15.55
CA GLU A 517 12.48 -5.22 14.24
C GLU A 517 12.66 -3.80 13.69
N ARG A 518 11.68 -2.91 13.86
CA ARG A 518 11.85 -1.50 13.47
C ARG A 518 13.08 -0.90 14.15
N LYS A 519 13.24 -1.10 15.46
CA LYS A 519 14.41 -0.61 16.22
C LYS A 519 15.72 -1.20 15.70
N ASP A 520 15.75 -2.48 15.34
CA ASP A 520 16.94 -3.12 14.76
C ASP A 520 17.33 -2.50 13.40
N LEU A 521 16.36 -2.25 12.52
CA LEU A 521 16.59 -1.56 11.25
C LEU A 521 17.05 -0.12 11.45
N MET A 522 16.38 0.63 12.31
CA MET A 522 16.70 2.04 12.56
C MET A 522 18.04 2.20 13.29
N ALA A 523 18.40 1.26 14.18
CA ALA A 523 19.73 1.17 14.77
C ALA A 523 20.79 0.94 13.69
N PHE A 524 20.55 0.02 12.74
CA PHE A 524 21.46 -0.18 11.61
C PHE A 524 21.66 1.10 10.78
N VAL A 525 20.59 1.82 10.42
CA VAL A 525 20.65 3.10 9.68
C VAL A 525 21.49 4.12 10.45
N ARG A 526 21.24 4.28 11.76
CA ARG A 526 21.97 5.19 12.63
C ARG A 526 23.45 4.82 12.73
N ASP A 527 23.74 3.56 12.99
CA ASP A 527 25.09 3.09 13.35
C ASP A 527 26.00 2.99 12.12
N THR A 528 25.43 2.80 10.93
CA THR A 528 26.14 2.89 9.64
C THR A 528 26.29 4.33 9.13
N GLY A 529 25.66 5.31 9.79
CA GLY A 529 25.74 6.71 9.41
C GLY A 529 24.99 7.05 8.13
N VAL A 530 24.04 6.22 7.70
CA VAL A 530 23.14 6.53 6.57
C VAL A 530 22.27 7.73 6.94
N ARG A 531 22.22 8.73 6.06
CA ARG A 531 21.49 10.00 6.28
C ARG A 531 20.56 10.39 5.13
N ASN A 532 20.53 9.58 4.08
CA ASN A 532 19.85 9.87 2.81
C ASN A 532 18.77 8.83 2.50
N LEU A 533 18.16 8.23 3.53
CA LEU A 533 17.11 7.23 3.41
C LEU A 533 15.72 7.90 3.52
N VAL A 534 14.85 7.61 2.55
CA VAL A 534 13.45 8.04 2.56
C VAL A 534 12.56 6.85 2.17
N ALA A 535 11.58 6.51 3.01
CA ALA A 535 10.56 5.53 2.68
C ALA A 535 9.41 6.15 1.89
N LEU A 536 8.82 5.32 1.03
CA LEU A 536 7.61 5.58 0.26
C LEU A 536 6.62 4.47 0.65
N THR A 537 5.53 4.84 1.31
CA THR A 537 4.59 3.90 1.95
C THR A 537 3.14 4.19 1.58
N GLY A 538 2.26 3.20 1.75
CA GLY A 538 0.84 3.24 1.40
C GLY A 538 -0.04 2.73 2.54
N ASP A 539 -0.91 1.76 2.23
CA ASP A 539 -1.81 1.02 3.14
C ASP A 539 -2.88 1.88 3.85
N ILE A 540 -2.48 2.85 4.66
CA ILE A 540 -3.35 3.48 5.65
C ILE A 540 -4.41 4.45 5.11
N HIS A 541 -4.48 4.66 3.79
CA HIS A 541 -5.43 5.57 3.14
C HIS A 541 -5.41 7.00 3.71
N ALA A 542 -4.21 7.53 3.99
CA ALA A 542 -4.00 8.89 4.44
C ALA A 542 -2.68 9.46 3.90
N PHE A 543 -2.59 10.78 3.80
CA PHE A 543 -1.30 11.43 3.56
C PHE A 543 -0.61 11.76 4.88
N PHE A 544 0.50 11.09 5.15
CA PHE A 544 1.39 11.43 6.26
C PHE A 544 2.81 11.71 5.77
N ALA A 545 3.54 12.52 6.52
CA ALA A 545 4.97 12.66 6.33
C ALA A 545 5.65 13.01 7.63
N GLY A 546 6.85 12.48 7.84
CA GLY A 546 7.59 12.76 9.05
C GLY A 546 8.91 12.01 9.18
N PRO A 547 9.71 12.40 10.19
CA PRO A 547 10.89 11.62 10.55
C PRO A 547 10.52 10.30 11.23
N VAL A 548 11.20 9.22 10.83
CA VAL A 548 11.21 7.96 11.59
C VAL A 548 12.28 8.05 12.68
N MET A 549 11.91 7.65 13.89
CA MET A 549 12.79 7.69 15.06
C MET A 549 13.58 6.38 15.22
N ASP A 550 14.77 6.45 15.81
CA ASP A 550 15.54 5.27 16.17
C ASP A 550 14.83 4.40 17.21
N ASP A 551 14.24 5.05 18.21
CA ASP A 551 13.33 4.46 19.18
C ASP A 551 12.30 5.50 19.61
N TYR A 552 11.05 5.34 19.19
CA TYR A 552 9.93 6.19 19.57
C TYR A 552 9.63 6.20 21.08
N ASP A 553 10.03 5.14 21.79
CA ASP A 553 9.77 4.96 23.22
C ASP A 553 10.96 5.40 24.08
N ALA A 554 12.06 5.89 23.48
CA ALA A 554 13.17 6.46 24.21
C ALA A 554 12.80 7.79 24.88
N ALA A 555 13.51 8.15 25.94
CA ALA A 555 13.32 9.45 26.61
C ALA A 555 13.65 10.65 25.69
N THR A 556 14.47 10.45 24.66
CA THR A 556 14.78 11.45 23.63
C THR A 556 14.94 10.74 22.29
N PRO A 557 13.83 10.46 21.59
CA PRO A 557 13.83 9.81 20.28
C PRO A 557 14.63 10.63 19.27
N LYS A 558 15.44 9.98 18.43
CA LYS A 558 16.27 10.65 17.43
C LYS A 558 15.82 10.32 16.01
N PRO A 559 15.63 11.31 15.14
CA PRO A 559 15.25 11.06 13.75
C PRO A 559 16.40 10.41 12.97
N VAL A 560 16.10 9.37 12.20
CA VAL A 560 17.09 8.59 11.42
C VAL A 560 16.83 8.56 9.92
N MET A 561 15.57 8.61 9.50
CA MET A 561 15.15 8.68 8.09
C MET A 561 13.82 9.43 7.99
N VAL A 562 13.30 9.61 6.77
CA VAL A 562 11.96 10.18 6.53
C VAL A 562 11.04 9.10 5.97
N ASP A 563 9.77 9.15 6.31
CA ASP A 563 8.72 8.35 5.68
C ASP A 563 7.68 9.30 5.05
N LEU A 564 7.29 8.97 3.81
CA LEU A 564 6.30 9.69 3.00
C LEU A 564 5.18 8.71 2.64
N VAL A 565 4.01 8.90 3.25
CA VAL A 565 2.86 8.00 3.13
C VAL A 565 1.88 8.59 2.12
N THR A 566 1.54 7.86 1.06
CA THR A 566 0.49 8.28 0.12
C THR A 566 -0.89 7.84 0.61
N ALA A 567 -1.90 8.66 0.34
CA ALA A 567 -3.28 8.23 0.42
C ALA A 567 -3.59 7.19 -0.67
N GLY A 568 -4.70 6.47 -0.50
CA GLY A 568 -5.20 5.57 -1.53
C GLY A 568 -5.76 6.31 -2.73
N ILE A 569 -5.66 5.73 -3.92
CA ILE A 569 -6.23 6.28 -5.15
C ILE A 569 -7.74 6.47 -5.03
N SER A 570 -8.43 5.49 -4.44
CA SER A 570 -9.90 5.52 -4.31
C SER A 570 -10.42 4.99 -2.98
N SER A 571 -9.68 4.10 -2.30
CA SER A 571 -10.08 3.47 -1.05
C SER A 571 -10.52 4.49 0.02
N ASN A 572 -11.46 4.09 0.88
CA ASN A 572 -11.97 4.93 1.96
C ASN A 572 -10.87 5.44 2.89
N SER A 573 -10.94 6.73 3.25
CA SER A 573 -9.90 7.39 4.01
C SER A 573 -9.77 6.85 5.43
N PHE A 574 -8.58 6.97 6.03
CA PHE A 574 -8.34 6.60 7.43
C PHE A 574 -9.36 7.23 8.40
N PHE A 575 -9.72 8.48 8.13
CA PHE A 575 -10.77 9.20 8.86
C PHE A 575 -12.12 8.50 8.78
N SER A 576 -12.55 8.09 7.58
CA SER A 576 -13.86 7.45 7.39
C SER A 576 -13.97 6.12 8.14
N TYR A 577 -12.88 5.36 8.23
CA TYR A 577 -12.81 4.13 9.04
C TYR A 577 -13.06 4.42 10.52
N PHE A 578 -12.26 5.30 11.14
CA PHE A 578 -12.41 5.62 12.56
C PHE A 578 -13.73 6.32 12.87
N LYS A 579 -14.25 7.12 11.94
CA LYS A 579 -15.59 7.70 12.06
C LYS A 579 -16.66 6.61 12.12
N SER A 580 -16.60 5.61 11.23
CA SER A 580 -17.51 4.47 11.24
C SER A 580 -17.47 3.73 12.58
N VAL A 581 -16.27 3.46 13.11
CA VAL A 581 -16.10 2.79 14.41
C VAL A 581 -16.78 3.55 15.54
N VAL A 582 -16.52 4.85 15.71
CA VAL A 582 -17.13 5.63 16.81
C VAL A 582 -18.65 5.84 16.64
N ASP A 583 -19.17 5.69 15.42
CA ASP A 583 -20.60 5.81 15.13
C ASP A 583 -21.37 4.50 15.32
N THR A 584 -20.69 3.36 15.19
CA THR A 584 -21.33 2.04 15.15
C THR A 584 -21.02 1.17 16.37
N ASP A 585 -19.87 1.35 17.02
CA ASP A 585 -19.52 0.63 18.26
C ASP A 585 -19.80 1.50 19.51
N PRO A 586 -20.77 1.10 20.36
CA PRO A 586 -21.08 1.81 21.60
C PRO A 586 -19.90 1.96 22.58
N SER A 587 -18.91 1.07 22.52
CA SER A 587 -17.70 1.10 23.36
C SER A 587 -16.79 2.28 23.00
N PHE A 588 -16.80 2.69 21.73
CA PHE A 588 -15.99 3.79 21.19
C PHE A 588 -16.76 5.08 21.00
N ALA A 589 -18.09 5.10 21.14
CA ALA A 589 -18.90 6.31 21.07
C ALA A 589 -18.39 7.48 21.95
N PRO A 590 -17.85 7.28 23.17
CA PRO A 590 -17.25 8.36 23.96
C PRO A 590 -16.02 9.03 23.30
N ALA A 591 -15.35 8.35 22.38
CA ALA A 591 -14.19 8.87 21.65
C ALA A 591 -14.57 9.73 20.44
N LYS A 592 -15.87 9.89 20.12
CA LYS A 592 -16.34 10.64 18.94
C LYS A 592 -15.63 11.99 18.75
N GLN A 593 -15.51 12.80 19.81
CA GLN A 593 -14.90 14.14 19.74
C GLN A 593 -13.41 14.13 19.37
N LEU A 594 -12.73 13.01 19.54
CA LEU A 594 -11.33 12.82 19.15
C LEU A 594 -11.19 12.50 17.66
N ILE A 595 -12.27 12.06 17.01
CA ILE A 595 -12.30 11.72 15.59
C ILE A 595 -12.97 12.84 14.79
N TYR A 596 -14.18 13.23 15.19
CA TYR A 596 -14.90 14.33 14.55
C TYR A 596 -15.82 15.09 15.50
N SER A 597 -16.15 16.30 15.08
CA SER A 597 -17.23 17.11 15.68
C SER A 597 -18.27 17.44 14.62
N GLU A 598 -19.50 17.72 15.06
CA GLU A 598 -20.62 18.00 14.18
C GLU A 598 -21.38 19.21 14.72
N ALA A 599 -21.57 20.22 13.86
CA ALA A 599 -22.34 21.41 14.18
C ALA A 599 -23.06 21.89 12.92
N ALA A 600 -24.39 22.10 13.02
CA ALA A 600 -25.22 22.53 11.90
C ALA A 600 -25.02 21.69 10.62
N ASP A 601 -25.03 20.36 10.77
CA ASP A 601 -24.83 19.36 9.71
C ASP A 601 -23.45 19.41 9.01
N VAL A 602 -22.48 20.13 9.58
CA VAL A 602 -21.10 20.15 9.11
C VAL A 602 -20.24 19.24 9.98
N ILE A 603 -19.70 18.19 9.37
CA ILE A 603 -18.69 17.32 9.98
C ILE A 603 -17.33 18.01 9.87
N LYS A 604 -16.67 18.20 11.01
CA LYS A 604 -15.28 18.63 11.09
C LYS A 604 -14.42 17.47 11.58
N ASN A 605 -13.46 17.06 10.76
CA ASN A 605 -12.42 16.09 11.13
C ASN A 605 -11.52 16.69 12.23
N THR A 606 -11.61 16.15 13.45
CA THR A 606 -10.74 16.49 14.59
C THR A 606 -9.61 15.48 14.76
N PHE A 607 -9.65 14.37 14.03
CA PHE A 607 -8.67 13.29 14.11
C PHE A 607 -7.25 13.74 13.75
N ASN A 608 -7.11 14.63 12.76
CA ASN A 608 -5.81 15.23 12.44
C ASN A 608 -5.18 15.92 13.66
N ASP A 609 -5.97 16.66 14.44
CA ASP A 609 -5.49 17.39 15.62
C ASP A 609 -5.19 16.42 16.77
N THR A 610 -6.01 15.39 16.95
CA THR A 610 -5.76 14.29 17.90
C THR A 610 -4.43 13.61 17.61
N LEU A 611 -4.16 13.24 16.35
CA LEU A 611 -2.89 12.61 15.99
C LEU A 611 -1.70 13.54 16.24
N ARG A 612 -1.80 14.83 15.88
CA ARG A 612 -0.75 15.82 16.17
C ARG A 612 -0.47 15.93 17.67
N GLN A 613 -1.50 15.92 18.50
CA GLN A 613 -1.37 16.04 19.95
C GLN A 613 -0.53 14.91 20.56
N PHE A 614 -0.72 13.66 20.11
CA PHE A 614 -0.13 12.48 20.76
C PHE A 614 1.14 11.93 20.11
N ASN A 615 1.45 12.40 18.90
CA ASN A 615 2.61 11.95 18.11
C ASN A 615 3.64 13.06 17.91
N GLY A 616 3.32 14.27 18.38
CA GLY A 616 4.22 15.42 18.38
C GLY A 616 4.84 15.66 17.02
N ASP A 617 6.16 15.80 17.04
CA ASP A 617 6.93 16.31 15.92
C ASP A 617 7.31 15.24 14.87
N TRP A 618 6.99 13.96 15.09
CA TRP A 618 7.27 12.92 14.10
C TRP A 618 6.15 12.66 13.10
N LEU A 619 4.92 13.10 13.36
CA LEU A 619 3.88 13.21 12.33
C LEU A 619 3.78 14.67 11.87
N ARG A 620 4.73 15.10 11.03
CA ARG A 620 4.85 16.51 10.60
C ARG A 620 3.73 16.97 9.69
N TYR A 621 3.30 16.12 8.77
CA TYR A 621 2.13 16.35 7.95
C TYR A 621 1.09 15.27 8.23
N ILE A 622 -0.16 15.70 8.41
CA ILE A 622 -1.30 14.82 8.70
C ILE A 622 -2.50 15.26 7.88
N ASP A 623 -2.96 14.39 6.99
CA ASP A 623 -4.27 14.47 6.35
C ASP A 623 -4.91 13.07 6.27
N THR A 624 -5.70 12.76 7.31
CA THR A 624 -6.41 11.48 7.47
C THR A 624 -7.61 11.30 6.55
N ASP A 625 -8.08 12.36 5.89
CA ASP A 625 -9.31 12.34 5.09
C ASP A 625 -9.01 12.64 3.63
N ALA A 626 -8.25 11.75 2.98
CA ALA A 626 -7.79 11.97 1.62
C ALA A 626 -7.88 10.70 0.76
N GLN A 627 -8.20 10.92 -0.52
CA GLN A 627 -7.79 10.06 -1.62
C GLN A 627 -6.84 10.85 -2.51
N GLY A 628 -5.86 10.17 -3.13
CA GLY A 628 -4.87 10.84 -3.94
C GLY A 628 -3.66 10.02 -4.32
N TYR A 629 -2.63 10.75 -4.74
CA TYR A 629 -1.35 10.18 -5.16
C TYR A 629 -0.21 11.14 -4.86
N ALA A 630 1.02 10.61 -4.81
CA ALA A 630 2.22 11.39 -4.59
C ALA A 630 3.12 11.45 -5.83
N VAL A 631 3.71 12.62 -6.10
CA VAL A 631 4.68 12.82 -7.20
C VAL A 631 5.98 13.36 -6.63
N VAL A 632 7.08 12.65 -6.87
CA VAL A 632 8.42 13.00 -6.41
C VAL A 632 9.23 13.57 -7.57
N THR A 633 9.93 14.67 -7.30
CA THR A 633 11.06 15.17 -8.11
C THR A 633 12.30 15.10 -7.24
N LEU A 634 13.27 14.28 -7.65
CA LEU A 634 14.48 13.98 -6.91
C LEU A 634 15.69 14.55 -7.62
N THR A 635 16.52 15.30 -6.90
CA THR A 635 17.84 15.79 -7.33
C THR A 635 18.89 15.35 -6.31
N ALA A 636 20.19 15.55 -6.57
CA ALA A 636 21.23 15.13 -5.63
C ALA A 636 21.12 15.79 -4.24
N THR A 637 20.49 16.97 -4.15
CA THR A 637 20.42 17.78 -2.93
C THR A 637 19.04 17.85 -2.29
N GLU A 638 17.99 17.51 -3.03
CA GLU A 638 16.60 17.65 -2.55
C GLU A 638 15.70 16.56 -3.12
N LEU A 639 14.86 15.99 -2.26
CA LEU A 639 13.66 15.27 -2.64
C LEU A 639 12.47 16.21 -2.43
N ARG A 640 11.75 16.52 -3.50
CA ARG A 640 10.51 17.30 -3.47
C ARG A 640 9.33 16.38 -3.78
N CYS A 641 8.45 16.16 -2.81
CA CYS A 641 7.23 15.36 -2.97
C CYS A 641 6.00 16.28 -3.01
N VAL A 642 5.07 16.01 -3.92
CA VAL A 642 3.77 16.67 -3.99
C VAL A 642 2.70 15.65 -3.70
N PHE A 643 1.98 15.82 -2.60
CA PHE A 643 0.74 15.10 -2.33
C PHE A 643 -0.40 15.78 -3.08
N ASN A 644 -1.07 15.03 -3.95
CA ASN A 644 -2.17 15.51 -4.77
C ASN A 644 -3.47 14.90 -4.23
N LYS A 645 -4.23 15.69 -3.47
CA LYS A 645 -5.51 15.28 -2.91
C LYS A 645 -6.60 15.45 -3.97
N LEU A 646 -7.43 14.44 -4.15
CA LEU A 646 -8.51 14.46 -5.13
C LEU A 646 -9.78 15.11 -4.57
N LYS A 647 -10.58 15.66 -5.48
CA LYS A 647 -11.98 16.01 -5.21
C LYS A 647 -12.77 14.73 -4.93
N PRO A 648 -13.87 14.80 -4.17
CA PRO A 648 -14.77 13.67 -4.01
C PRO A 648 -15.50 13.33 -5.32
N LEU A 649 -16.09 12.14 -5.35
CA LEU A 649 -17.04 11.70 -6.38
C LEU A 649 -18.17 12.71 -6.59
N ASP A 650 -18.49 12.99 -7.86
CA ASP A 650 -19.60 13.86 -8.28
C ASP A 650 -20.82 13.00 -8.63
N GLY A 651 -21.67 12.74 -7.64
CA GLY A 651 -22.82 11.86 -7.77
C GLY A 651 -22.37 10.41 -8.04
N THR A 652 -22.48 9.96 -9.30
CA THR A 652 -22.03 8.64 -9.76
C THR A 652 -20.93 8.73 -10.82
N LYS A 653 -20.24 9.87 -10.91
CA LYS A 653 -19.19 10.12 -11.89
C LYS A 653 -17.94 10.62 -11.20
N ALA A 654 -16.79 10.33 -11.81
CA ALA A 654 -15.55 11.00 -11.45
C ALA A 654 -15.70 12.53 -11.59
N PRO A 655 -15.04 13.33 -10.73
CA PRO A 655 -15.10 14.79 -10.79
C PRO A 655 -14.49 15.31 -12.09
N ALA A 656 -14.92 16.49 -12.52
CA ALA A 656 -14.35 17.15 -13.69
C ALA A 656 -12.85 17.45 -13.49
N LEU A 657 -12.05 17.25 -14.55
CA LEU A 657 -10.63 17.56 -14.55
C LEU A 657 -10.38 19.09 -14.44
N PRO A 658 -9.33 19.54 -13.72
CA PRO A 658 -8.45 18.72 -12.88
C PRO A 658 -9.22 18.14 -11.68
N ALA A 659 -9.10 16.84 -11.46
CA ALA A 659 -9.66 16.11 -10.34
C ALA A 659 -8.91 16.40 -9.03
N VAL A 660 -7.67 16.89 -9.08
CA VAL A 660 -6.95 17.35 -7.90
C VAL A 660 -7.64 18.58 -7.27
N ALA A 661 -8.01 18.45 -6.00
CA ALA A 661 -8.61 19.49 -5.16
C ALA A 661 -7.55 20.40 -4.53
N SER A 662 -6.46 19.82 -4.05
CA SER A 662 -5.38 20.55 -3.40
C SER A 662 -4.05 19.82 -3.54
N GLN A 663 -2.96 20.57 -3.39
CA GLN A 663 -1.61 20.05 -3.41
C GLN A 663 -0.87 20.49 -2.15
N THR A 664 -0.16 19.56 -1.54
CA THR A 664 0.79 19.84 -0.45
C THR A 664 2.18 19.50 -0.93
N VAL A 665 3.11 20.46 -0.80
CA VAL A 665 4.51 20.26 -1.18
C VAL A 665 5.35 19.97 0.06
N LEU A 666 6.08 18.87 0.00
CA LEU A 666 7.02 18.42 1.02
C LEU A 666 8.43 18.44 0.42
N THR A 667 9.41 18.88 1.21
CA THR A 667 10.82 18.80 0.85
C THR A 667 11.64 18.09 1.92
N VAL A 668 12.58 17.27 1.47
CA VAL A 668 13.61 16.63 2.29
C VAL A 668 14.96 17.03 1.71
N ALA A 669 15.78 17.70 2.51
CA ALA A 669 17.14 18.05 2.12
C ALA A 669 18.04 16.82 2.25
N SER A 670 18.96 16.65 1.30
CA SER A 670 19.93 15.55 1.32
C SER A 670 20.74 15.54 2.62
N GLY A 671 20.94 14.34 3.19
CA GLY A 671 21.67 14.15 4.44
C GLY A 671 20.89 14.53 5.70
N THR A 672 19.58 14.77 5.61
CA THR A 672 18.73 15.09 6.76
C THR A 672 17.58 14.08 6.91
N ALA A 673 17.25 13.77 8.16
CA ALA A 673 16.03 13.04 8.52
C ALA A 673 14.94 14.04 8.92
N ALA A 674 14.66 15.02 8.06
CA ALA A 674 13.71 16.09 8.33
C ALA A 674 12.87 16.37 7.08
N VAL A 675 11.57 16.56 7.29
CA VAL A 675 10.62 16.99 6.26
C VAL A 675 10.18 18.41 6.54
N THR A 676 10.20 19.25 5.50
CA THR A 676 9.60 20.59 5.53
C THR A 676 8.31 20.55 4.73
N VAL A 677 7.23 21.06 5.33
CA VAL A 677 5.95 21.26 4.64
C VAL A 677 5.92 22.70 4.16
N ALA A 678 5.73 22.92 2.86
CA ALA A 678 5.57 24.27 2.33
C ALA A 678 4.32 24.93 2.95
N ALA A 679 4.46 26.21 3.31
CA ALA A 679 3.41 27.01 3.93
C ALA A 679 2.25 27.33 2.98
#